data_AF-A0AAU8Q6I8-F1
#
_entry.id   AF-A0AAU8Q6I8-F1
#
_cell.length_a   1.000
_cell.length_b   1.000
_cell.length_c   1.000
_cell.angle_alpha   90.00
_cell.angle_beta   90.00
_cell.angle_gamma   90.00
#
_symmetry.space_group_name_H-M   'P 1'
#
loop_
_entity.id
_entity.type
_entity.pdbx_description
1 polymer ?
#
loop_
_entity_poly.entity_id
_entity_poly.type
_entity_poly.pdbx_seq_one_letter_code
_entity_poly.pdbx_strand_id
1 'polypeptide(L)'
;MKFRKAMATMLTAVLLAAAVAGPAFASPLPFLPGAKGGKNAAPAPYVPGEVIVKFKPGVKTAEAKSRLFAAHRGLGLAEKKALPDGASLFKTDEDVEKAIEALKKDPRVEYIQPNYIYRVCEVNVNDPLYNLQWGLVDEVYGTKAPRAWNDAAGEGIIVAVIDTGVDYNHPDLKDNIWRNTGEKANNGTDDDGNGYVDDTAGYDFIGSDHLNSKPDNDPMDHFGHGTHVAGIIAAVAGNVQGIAGVAPGVKIMALKAADDSGVLTTGAIVAAIDYAAKNGARVVNMSFETPEFDLLMYNAIKDHPGILFVAAAGNERQDNDTSPYYPAGFCMDNVIDGVTYPALPNITGVAALADPVGPNRGALASFSNYGLKSVALAAPGEGILSTVPTFGDAGVALAVYGEVYGDRVMLWGFGAEALSTAGAVYDSVVRAVYNFLGITPEETMDRPLLVVDDDQSGEEIGTPYGSLTLPDVSNLYLNALSTAGYVYTTCQVSYGGDCPPVDAAAYAGVLWFTGQAPGSAWHWEDGPGLVVDSPNLTVNDQVYLAGYLENGGRLFLSGWAAAAGAGDFVNDYLHAQMTGQSYNLLAAEGLAEPYKGVSYDFALPAYFSLFLVDSPAAKIALRPQPYASWDGTSMAAPFVSGGAALALSRALALGVALPPGQLISILKQNVTRLDNLKDKVSSGGTLNLEKVLAHVNTLPSSAGDNGGGGGGGGGGGAPAPQPKVEPAPGTAELKATGEAQKAEVLNGLVSIDIPAGALHKDASLTVAVAAETPAGAPVGAIAASPVLSFQTSAPLARPVKVGIKYDASRLGSLDPRTLQVFRQNDDGTWVAVGGRLNREKGTVVVELTHFSSYAIFALKKTFNDAGAHWAQKDIELMAARGIIGGYEDGTFRPEKPVSRAELAALLVKLLGLSEVRPESPTFTDVEPSAWYYGTVEAAARVGLLAGDGRNFRPDATLTRQEMAAVVVRLSGLSGSAPAANFADEKEIAPWARQAVATAYARGLMRGVDDRLFAPGSMVTRAQCATLLARLADRLGLFEEAVTLEGRLVMSTVERPHYELLVGDRNYVLIADRSDQALSLWLDAHLGRNIRVKGYLVPGPNIYMRGPVLRVINAESTEL
;
A
#
# COMPACT_ATOMS: atom_id res chain seq x y z
N MET A 1 -54.15 2.34 -1.27
CA MET A 1 -54.27 2.20 -2.76
C MET A 1 -53.45 3.23 -3.55
N LYS A 2 -53.43 4.52 -3.19
CA LYS A 2 -52.59 5.53 -3.86
C LYS A 2 -51.07 5.32 -3.69
N PHE A 3 -50.64 4.78 -2.55
CA PHE A 3 -49.22 4.47 -2.27
C PHE A 3 -48.66 3.28 -3.08
N ARG A 4 -49.48 2.24 -3.33
CA ARG A 4 -49.10 1.11 -4.21
C ARG A 4 -48.99 1.50 -5.69
N LYS A 5 -49.73 2.54 -6.13
CA LYS A 5 -49.60 3.08 -7.49
C LYS A 5 -48.31 3.87 -7.69
N ALA A 6 -47.88 4.68 -6.72
CA ALA A 6 -46.63 5.44 -6.84
C ALA A 6 -45.37 4.54 -6.88
N MET A 7 -45.37 3.44 -6.13
CA MET A 7 -44.25 2.48 -6.12
C MET A 7 -44.22 1.61 -7.39
N ALA A 8 -45.38 1.28 -7.97
CA ALA A 8 -45.46 0.62 -9.27
C ALA A 8 -44.94 1.51 -10.42
N THR A 9 -45.20 2.84 -10.39
CA THR A 9 -44.68 3.77 -11.41
C THR A 9 -43.15 3.87 -11.39
N MET A 10 -42.51 3.68 -10.23
CA MET A 10 -41.04 3.68 -10.11
C MET A 10 -40.41 2.35 -10.59
N LEU A 11 -41.07 1.20 -10.35
CA LEU A 11 -40.58 -0.10 -10.82
C LEU A 11 -40.80 -0.33 -12.33
N THR A 12 -41.81 0.30 -12.93
CA THR A 12 -42.11 0.11 -14.36
C THR A 12 -41.17 0.91 -15.29
N ALA A 13 -40.50 1.94 -14.78
CA ALA A 13 -39.54 2.74 -15.55
C ALA A 13 -38.22 2.01 -15.87
N VAL A 14 -37.97 0.86 -15.24
CA VAL A 14 -36.74 0.07 -15.43
C VAL A 14 -36.91 -1.08 -16.45
N LEU A 15 -38.14 -1.39 -16.89
CA LEU A 15 -38.42 -2.61 -17.66
C LEU A 15 -39.07 -2.46 -19.04
N LEU A 16 -39.26 -1.25 -19.58
CA LEU A 16 -39.80 -1.12 -20.94
C LEU A 16 -39.19 0.05 -21.72
N ALA A 17 -38.15 -0.22 -22.51
CA ALA A 17 -37.70 0.67 -23.57
C ALA A 17 -37.04 -0.10 -24.73
N ALA A 18 -37.86 -0.85 -25.47
CA ALA A 18 -37.65 -1.12 -26.88
C ALA A 18 -38.94 -0.75 -27.64
N ALA A 19 -38.76 -0.10 -28.80
CA ALA A 19 -39.73 0.22 -29.87
C ALA A 19 -40.32 1.66 -29.97
N VAL A 20 -39.58 2.51 -30.72
CA VAL A 20 -39.94 3.26 -31.96
C VAL A 20 -41.07 4.33 -32.02
N ALA A 21 -40.66 5.49 -32.59
CA ALA A 21 -41.35 6.52 -33.41
C ALA A 21 -41.94 7.80 -32.75
N GLY A 22 -41.34 8.96 -33.13
CA GLY A 22 -41.92 10.31 -33.06
C GLY A 22 -42.89 10.59 -34.23
N PRO A 23 -43.00 11.82 -34.82
CA PRO A 23 -42.30 13.09 -34.57
C PRO A 23 -43.24 14.34 -34.51
N ALA A 24 -42.67 15.56 -34.38
CA ALA A 24 -43.06 16.81 -35.09
C ALA A 24 -42.74 18.10 -34.28
N PHE A 25 -41.71 18.87 -34.68
CA PHE A 25 -41.79 20.19 -35.39
C PHE A 25 -42.05 21.39 -34.44
N ALA A 26 -41.45 22.58 -34.55
CA ALA A 26 -40.52 23.22 -35.48
C ALA A 26 -39.94 24.51 -34.83
N SER A 27 -38.76 24.96 -35.28
CA SER A 27 -38.17 26.29 -35.05
C SER A 27 -38.91 27.40 -35.86
N PRO A 28 -38.69 28.73 -35.63
CA PRO A 28 -37.54 29.44 -36.25
C PRO A 28 -36.96 30.66 -35.47
N LEU A 29 -35.72 31.04 -35.81
CA LEU A 29 -34.93 32.22 -35.37
C LEU A 29 -35.34 33.53 -36.08
N PRO A 30 -34.90 34.72 -35.60
CA PRO A 30 -33.83 35.44 -36.35
C PRO A 30 -32.85 36.36 -35.55
N PHE A 31 -31.55 36.26 -35.92
CA PHE A 31 -30.51 37.27 -36.28
C PHE A 31 -30.04 38.50 -35.40
N LEU A 32 -28.80 38.38 -34.83
CA LEU A 32 -27.52 39.19 -34.87
C LEU A 32 -27.49 40.76 -34.78
N PRO A 33 -26.41 41.48 -34.31
CA PRO A 33 -24.94 41.16 -34.43
C PRO A 33 -23.89 41.64 -33.34
N GLY A 34 -22.67 41.05 -33.37
CA GLY A 34 -21.34 41.59 -32.90
C GLY A 34 -20.89 41.24 -31.46
N ALA A 35 -19.69 40.74 -31.11
CA ALA A 35 -18.37 40.72 -31.76
C ALA A 35 -17.41 39.61 -31.18
N LYS A 36 -16.60 39.02 -32.08
CA LYS A 36 -15.22 38.44 -31.99
C LYS A 36 -14.82 37.45 -30.86
N GLY A 37 -14.28 36.29 -31.27
CA GLY A 37 -13.92 35.15 -30.42
C GLY A 37 -12.57 35.17 -29.68
N GLY A 38 -12.30 34.10 -28.93
CA GLY A 38 -11.06 33.86 -28.19
C GLY A 38 -10.77 32.37 -28.00
N LYS A 39 -9.49 31.99 -28.12
CA LYS A 39 -8.92 30.63 -28.15
C LYS A 39 -8.72 30.06 -26.73
N ASN A 40 -8.60 28.73 -26.65
CA ASN A 40 -8.10 27.94 -25.51
C ASN A 40 -6.93 28.63 -24.77
N ALA A 41 -7.05 28.84 -23.46
CA ALA A 41 -5.98 29.39 -22.62
C ALA A 41 -5.50 28.34 -21.60
N ALA A 42 -4.19 28.14 -21.53
CA ALA A 42 -3.51 27.36 -20.49
C ALA A 42 -3.79 27.93 -19.08
N PRO A 43 -3.63 27.15 -17.99
CA PRO A 43 -3.70 27.69 -16.64
C PRO A 43 -2.72 28.86 -16.49
N ALA A 44 -3.19 29.97 -15.91
CA ALA A 44 -2.42 31.20 -15.84
C ALA A 44 -1.08 30.97 -15.10
N PRO A 45 0.08 31.37 -15.67
CA PRO A 45 1.39 31.16 -15.06
C PRO A 45 1.63 32.03 -13.81
N TYR A 46 0.69 32.91 -13.48
CA TYR A 46 0.74 33.86 -12.38
C TYR A 46 -0.66 34.11 -11.81
N VAL A 47 -0.71 34.63 -10.58
CA VAL A 47 -1.95 34.98 -9.88
C VAL A 47 -2.67 36.10 -10.63
N PRO A 48 -3.92 35.89 -11.09
CA PRO A 48 -4.67 36.92 -11.81
C PRO A 48 -4.89 38.18 -10.98
N GLY A 49 -4.74 39.34 -11.61
CA GLY A 49 -4.92 40.66 -10.99
C GLY A 49 -3.81 41.07 -10.01
N GLU A 50 -2.64 40.42 -10.03
CA GLU A 50 -1.54 40.74 -9.12
C GLU A 50 -0.21 40.99 -9.86
N VAL A 51 0.47 42.08 -9.46
CA VAL A 51 1.77 42.48 -9.99
C VAL A 51 2.73 42.88 -8.87
N ILE A 52 4.01 42.57 -9.04
CA ILE A 52 5.08 42.98 -8.14
C ILE A 52 5.87 44.10 -8.81
N VAL A 53 5.93 45.26 -8.16
CA VAL A 53 6.67 46.43 -8.64
C VAL A 53 7.89 46.66 -7.76
N LYS A 54 9.06 46.68 -8.37
CA LYS A 54 10.30 47.16 -7.76
C LYS A 54 10.49 48.63 -8.09
N PHE A 55 10.71 49.47 -7.08
CA PHE A 55 11.02 50.89 -7.27
C PHE A 55 12.53 51.13 -7.35
N LYS A 56 12.93 52.13 -8.15
CA LYS A 56 14.34 52.49 -8.35
C LYS A 56 15.02 52.90 -7.03
N PRO A 57 16.33 52.63 -6.89
CA PRO A 57 17.11 53.09 -5.74
C PRO A 57 17.04 54.62 -5.58
N GLY A 58 16.94 55.10 -4.34
CA GLY A 58 16.93 56.54 -4.01
C GLY A 58 15.57 57.25 -4.11
N VAL A 59 14.50 56.55 -4.53
CA VAL A 59 13.13 57.10 -4.53
C VAL A 59 12.45 56.81 -3.19
N LYS A 60 11.82 57.81 -2.56
CA LYS A 60 11.06 57.60 -1.31
C LYS A 60 9.83 56.73 -1.61
N THR A 61 9.85 55.46 -1.21
CA THR A 61 8.85 54.44 -1.59
C THR A 61 7.40 54.85 -1.30
N ALA A 62 7.11 55.47 -0.15
CA ALA A 62 5.75 55.92 0.19
C ALA A 62 5.27 57.04 -0.76
N GLU A 63 6.14 57.97 -1.10
CA GLU A 63 5.84 59.06 -2.04
C GLU A 63 5.76 58.53 -3.47
N ALA A 64 6.66 57.62 -3.87
CA ALA A 64 6.64 56.94 -5.15
C ALA A 64 5.31 56.19 -5.37
N LYS A 65 4.83 55.45 -4.36
CA LYS A 65 3.55 54.73 -4.38
C LYS A 65 2.35 55.64 -4.52
N SER A 66 2.23 56.68 -3.67
CA SER A 66 1.12 57.64 -3.75
C SER A 66 1.05 58.29 -5.14
N ARG A 67 2.21 58.62 -5.68
CA ARG A 67 2.38 59.28 -6.97
C ARG A 67 2.20 58.27 -8.13
N LEU A 68 2.49 56.98 -7.94
CA LEU A 68 2.21 55.87 -8.87
C LEU A 68 0.70 55.63 -8.97
N PHE A 69 0.01 55.55 -7.83
CA PHE A 69 -1.46 55.47 -7.77
C PHE A 69 -2.13 56.67 -8.43
N ALA A 70 -1.61 57.88 -8.21
CA ALA A 70 -2.15 59.09 -8.83
C ALA A 70 -1.96 59.11 -10.35
N ALA A 71 -0.84 58.61 -10.86
CA ALA A 71 -0.54 58.57 -12.29
C ALA A 71 -1.28 57.46 -13.04
N HIS A 72 -1.56 56.35 -12.36
CA HIS A 72 -2.17 55.14 -12.95
C HIS A 72 -3.51 54.79 -12.31
N ARG A 73 -4.34 55.81 -12.01
CA ARG A 73 -5.66 55.61 -11.36
C ARG A 73 -6.56 54.61 -12.11
N GLY A 74 -6.42 54.51 -13.44
CA GLY A 74 -7.17 53.58 -14.27
C GLY A 74 -6.82 52.11 -14.09
N LEU A 75 -5.72 51.77 -13.40
CA LEU A 75 -5.32 50.39 -13.15
C LEU A 75 -5.91 49.81 -11.84
N GLY A 76 -6.62 50.61 -11.04
CA GLY A 76 -7.20 50.15 -9.76
C GLY A 76 -6.16 49.61 -8.76
N LEU A 77 -4.95 50.19 -8.75
CA LEU A 77 -3.86 49.66 -7.95
C LEU A 77 -4.12 49.82 -6.44
N ALA A 78 -4.09 48.70 -5.73
CA ALA A 78 -4.13 48.64 -4.28
C ALA A 78 -2.92 47.85 -3.77
N GLU A 79 -2.15 48.42 -2.85
CA GLU A 79 -1.03 47.69 -2.26
C GLU A 79 -1.56 46.55 -1.38
N LYS A 80 -1.10 45.32 -1.67
CA LYS A 80 -1.37 44.15 -0.83
C LYS A 80 -0.30 43.97 0.23
N LYS A 81 0.97 44.11 -0.14
CA LYS A 81 2.09 43.79 0.75
C LYS A 81 3.39 44.45 0.28
N ALA A 82 4.14 45.05 1.21
CA ALA A 82 5.53 45.44 0.97
C ALA A 82 6.44 44.20 0.95
N LEU A 83 7.40 44.16 0.03
CA LEU A 83 8.36 43.07 -0.14
C LEU A 83 9.79 43.58 0.17
N PRO A 84 10.76 42.69 0.44
CA PRO A 84 12.17 43.06 0.61
C PRO A 84 12.76 43.76 -0.61
N ASP A 85 13.89 44.44 -0.39
CA ASP A 85 14.47 45.42 -1.33
C ASP A 85 13.41 46.47 -1.71
N GLY A 86 13.56 47.34 -2.68
CA GLY A 86 12.51 48.36 -2.94
C GLY A 86 11.17 47.86 -3.50
N ALA A 87 10.69 46.63 -3.23
CA ALA A 87 9.56 46.00 -3.94
C ALA A 87 8.23 46.02 -3.18
N SER A 88 7.11 45.93 -3.91
CA SER A 88 5.78 45.78 -3.32
C SER A 88 4.84 45.03 -4.25
N LEU A 89 3.99 44.19 -3.66
CA LEU A 89 2.91 43.47 -4.33
C LEU A 89 1.65 44.34 -4.37
N PHE A 90 1.09 44.51 -5.56
CA PHE A 90 -0.15 45.25 -5.80
C PHE A 90 -1.20 44.34 -6.40
N LYS A 91 -2.44 44.55 -5.98
CA LYS A 91 -3.61 44.12 -6.73
C LYS A 91 -3.94 45.18 -7.77
N THR A 92 -4.37 44.76 -8.95
CA THR A 92 -4.88 45.60 -10.05
C THR A 92 -6.25 45.08 -10.46
N ASP A 93 -7.13 46.00 -10.87
CA ASP A 93 -8.45 45.66 -11.42
C ASP A 93 -8.39 45.40 -12.94
N GLU A 94 -7.21 45.60 -13.55
CA GLU A 94 -6.93 45.38 -14.97
C GLU A 94 -6.23 44.04 -15.23
N ASP A 95 -6.13 43.67 -16.50
CA ASP A 95 -5.32 42.53 -16.92
C ASP A 95 -3.83 42.72 -16.53
N VAL A 96 -3.21 41.67 -16.01
CA VAL A 96 -1.84 41.70 -15.45
C VAL A 96 -0.82 42.16 -16.48
N GLU A 97 -0.94 41.74 -17.75
CA GLU A 97 0.00 42.14 -18.79
C GLU A 97 -0.16 43.64 -19.12
N LYS A 98 -1.40 44.14 -19.17
CA LYS A 98 -1.66 45.57 -19.38
C LYS A 98 -1.15 46.43 -18.23
N ALA A 99 -1.34 45.97 -16.99
CA ALA A 99 -0.80 46.64 -15.81
C ALA A 99 0.74 46.68 -15.86
N ILE A 100 1.37 45.58 -16.30
CA ILE A 100 2.82 45.51 -16.54
C ILE A 100 3.28 46.51 -17.59
N GLU A 101 2.64 46.57 -18.76
CA GLU A 101 3.03 47.50 -19.82
C GLU A 101 2.91 48.98 -19.41
N ALA A 102 1.86 49.32 -18.66
CA ALA A 102 1.63 50.67 -18.18
C ALA A 102 2.67 51.08 -17.12
N LEU A 103 2.92 50.20 -16.15
CA LEU A 103 3.79 50.50 -15.02
C LEU A 103 5.28 50.38 -15.37
N LYS A 104 5.65 49.54 -16.34
CA LYS A 104 7.04 49.41 -16.81
C LYS A 104 7.58 50.71 -17.44
N LYS A 105 6.70 51.59 -17.96
CA LYS A 105 7.05 52.90 -18.53
C LYS A 105 7.17 54.00 -17.48
N ASP A 106 6.78 53.71 -16.25
CA ASP A 106 6.82 54.70 -15.19
C ASP A 106 8.26 54.99 -14.75
N PRO A 107 8.70 56.27 -14.73
CA PRO A 107 10.10 56.60 -14.44
C PRO A 107 10.57 56.16 -13.05
N ARG A 108 9.65 55.85 -12.13
CA ARG A 108 9.91 55.42 -10.75
C ARG A 108 10.11 53.91 -10.61
N VAL A 109 9.66 53.13 -11.59
CA VAL A 109 9.69 51.65 -11.58
C VAL A 109 11.04 51.18 -12.12
N GLU A 110 11.70 50.30 -11.37
CA GLU A 110 12.95 49.63 -11.75
C GLU A 110 12.65 48.40 -12.61
N TYR A 111 11.77 47.54 -12.10
CA TYR A 111 11.16 46.46 -12.88
C TYR A 111 9.79 46.12 -12.32
N ILE A 112 8.99 45.44 -13.13
CA ILE A 112 7.68 44.93 -12.75
C ILE A 112 7.50 43.53 -13.33
N GLN A 113 6.85 42.65 -12.57
CA GLN A 113 6.56 41.28 -12.99
C GLN A 113 5.20 40.80 -12.44
N PRO A 114 4.63 39.73 -13.00
CA PRO A 114 3.50 39.03 -12.39
C PRO A 114 3.87 38.36 -11.07
N ASN A 115 2.86 37.98 -10.28
CA ASN A 115 3.04 37.09 -9.13
C ASN A 115 2.98 35.61 -9.59
N TYR A 116 4.11 35.00 -9.94
CA TYR A 116 4.17 33.65 -10.53
C TYR A 116 3.76 32.50 -9.58
N ILE A 117 3.21 31.42 -10.16
CA ILE A 117 2.76 30.22 -9.44
C ILE A 117 3.77 29.06 -9.66
N TYR A 118 4.26 28.43 -8.57
CA TYR A 118 5.15 27.26 -8.60
C TYR A 118 4.43 25.98 -8.14
N ARG A 119 4.90 24.79 -8.56
CA ARG A 119 4.36 23.46 -8.19
C ARG A 119 5.50 22.46 -7.90
N VAL A 120 5.22 21.46 -7.07
CA VAL A 120 6.15 20.37 -6.67
C VAL A 120 5.92 19.12 -7.55
N CYS A 121 6.98 18.47 -8.03
CA CYS A 121 6.94 17.13 -8.65
C CYS A 121 7.08 16.05 -7.55
N GLU A 122 6.50 14.86 -7.73
CA GLU A 122 6.82 13.68 -6.92
C GLU A 122 7.10 12.52 -7.87
N VAL A 123 8.18 11.77 -7.60
CA VAL A 123 8.53 10.53 -8.31
C VAL A 123 7.53 9.44 -7.90
N ASN A 124 6.97 8.73 -8.87
CA ASN A 124 5.96 7.70 -8.65
C ASN A 124 6.63 6.39 -8.21
N VAL A 125 6.70 6.17 -6.90
CA VAL A 125 7.26 4.96 -6.28
C VAL A 125 6.11 3.99 -6.06
N ASN A 126 6.05 2.93 -6.86
CA ASN A 126 4.97 1.94 -6.88
C ASN A 126 5.42 0.56 -6.37
N ASP A 127 6.56 0.53 -5.70
CA ASP A 127 7.20 -0.66 -5.15
C ASP A 127 6.41 -1.16 -3.92
N PRO A 128 6.02 -2.45 -3.86
CA PRO A 128 5.06 -2.95 -2.87
C PRO A 128 5.45 -2.73 -1.40
N LEU A 129 6.75 -2.74 -1.10
CA LEU A 129 7.28 -2.64 0.26
C LEU A 129 7.78 -1.22 0.60
N TYR A 130 7.72 -0.27 -0.33
CA TYR A 130 8.24 1.09 -0.14
C TYR A 130 7.66 1.80 1.09
N ASN A 131 6.35 1.63 1.34
CA ASN A 131 5.69 2.27 2.48
C ASN A 131 6.15 1.71 3.85
N LEU A 132 6.85 0.58 3.86
CA LEU A 132 7.44 0.00 5.08
C LEU A 132 8.84 0.57 5.35
N GLN A 133 9.46 1.27 4.39
CA GLN A 133 10.80 1.85 4.54
C GLN A 133 10.74 3.21 5.23
N TRP A 134 10.49 3.21 6.55
CA TRP A 134 10.38 4.44 7.35
C TRP A 134 11.57 5.39 7.16
N GLY A 135 12.78 4.85 6.94
CA GLY A 135 13.99 5.64 6.68
C GLY A 135 13.92 6.51 5.42
N LEU A 136 13.05 6.20 4.46
CA LEU A 136 12.75 7.03 3.30
C LEU A 136 11.49 7.86 3.49
N VAL A 137 10.42 7.25 4.02
CA VAL A 137 9.05 7.81 3.97
C VAL A 137 8.67 8.66 5.18
N ASP A 138 9.32 8.49 6.33
CA ASP A 138 8.98 9.28 7.52
C ASP A 138 9.41 10.75 7.33
N GLU A 139 8.44 11.67 7.46
CA GLU A 139 8.62 13.10 7.19
C GLU A 139 9.41 13.86 8.26
N VAL A 140 9.65 13.24 9.42
CA VAL A 140 10.34 13.86 10.55
C VAL A 140 11.72 13.25 10.74
N TYR A 141 11.79 11.93 10.87
CA TYR A 141 12.96 11.16 11.26
C TYR A 141 13.66 10.48 10.07
N GLY A 142 12.93 10.28 8.96
CA GLY A 142 13.47 9.75 7.72
C GLY A 142 14.32 10.76 6.95
N THR A 143 14.97 10.27 5.90
CA THR A 143 15.96 11.02 5.11
C THR A 143 15.33 11.98 4.10
N LYS A 144 14.05 11.80 3.77
CA LYS A 144 13.33 12.57 2.73
C LYS A 144 13.93 12.39 1.33
N ALA A 145 14.54 11.24 1.05
CA ALA A 145 15.05 10.90 -0.28
C ALA A 145 14.03 11.13 -1.41
N PRO A 146 12.73 10.81 -1.25
CA PRO A 146 11.75 10.99 -2.34
C PRO A 146 11.60 12.43 -2.82
N ARG A 147 11.79 13.40 -1.92
CA ARG A 147 11.76 14.83 -2.27
C ARG A 147 12.99 15.23 -3.08
N ALA A 148 14.13 14.59 -2.80
CA ALA A 148 15.40 14.82 -3.48
C ALA A 148 15.42 14.23 -4.90
N TRP A 149 14.64 13.17 -5.18
CA TRP A 149 14.58 12.56 -6.52
C TRP A 149 14.06 13.48 -7.61
N ASN A 150 13.40 14.58 -7.25
CA ASN A 150 13.02 15.63 -8.20
C ASN A 150 14.22 16.36 -8.82
N ASP A 151 15.35 16.38 -8.12
CA ASP A 151 16.56 17.09 -8.54
C ASP A 151 17.62 16.14 -9.14
N ALA A 152 17.78 14.95 -8.57
CA ALA A 152 18.68 13.88 -9.03
C ALA A 152 18.26 12.53 -8.43
N ALA A 153 18.51 11.42 -9.13
CA ALA A 153 18.30 10.07 -8.59
C ALA A 153 19.62 9.31 -8.37
N GLY A 154 20.77 9.89 -8.72
CA GLY A 154 22.10 9.29 -8.52
C GLY A 154 22.81 8.93 -9.82
N GLU A 155 22.27 9.34 -10.97
CA GLU A 155 22.79 9.02 -12.29
C GLU A 155 24.24 9.46 -12.46
N GLY A 156 25.05 8.61 -13.10
CA GLY A 156 26.44 8.88 -13.40
C GLY A 156 27.40 8.75 -12.21
N ILE A 157 26.91 8.28 -11.06
CA ILE A 157 27.74 8.03 -9.86
C ILE A 157 27.90 6.52 -9.66
N ILE A 158 29.11 6.11 -9.31
CA ILE A 158 29.43 4.75 -8.87
C ILE A 158 29.66 4.80 -7.35
N VAL A 159 28.93 3.94 -6.63
CA VAL A 159 29.11 3.68 -5.20
C VAL A 159 29.69 2.28 -5.06
N ALA A 160 30.86 2.17 -4.46
CA ALA A 160 31.45 0.88 -4.12
C ALA A 160 30.95 0.42 -2.74
N VAL A 161 30.54 -0.84 -2.65
CA VAL A 161 30.12 -1.49 -1.40
C VAL A 161 31.20 -2.49 -1.04
N ILE A 162 32.02 -2.15 -0.04
CA ILE A 162 33.05 -3.06 0.51
C ILE A 162 32.42 -3.79 1.67
N ASP A 163 32.05 -5.06 1.46
CA ASP A 163 31.19 -5.81 2.36
C ASP A 163 31.31 -7.33 2.12
N THR A 164 30.27 -8.11 2.41
CA THR A 164 30.21 -9.57 2.22
C THR A 164 29.99 -10.02 0.78
N GLY A 165 29.89 -9.06 -0.15
CA GLY A 165 29.49 -9.25 -1.54
C GLY A 165 28.16 -8.56 -1.84
N VAL A 166 27.64 -8.72 -3.05
CA VAL A 166 26.26 -8.32 -3.39
C VAL A 166 25.65 -9.41 -4.26
N ASP A 167 24.41 -9.83 -3.98
CA ASP A 167 23.61 -10.59 -4.94
C ASP A 167 23.31 -9.71 -6.15
N TYR A 168 24.22 -9.71 -7.11
CA TYR A 168 24.15 -8.94 -8.34
C TYR A 168 23.08 -9.45 -9.31
N ASN A 169 22.40 -10.55 -8.98
CA ASN A 169 21.24 -11.09 -9.70
C ASN A 169 19.91 -10.74 -9.02
N HIS A 170 19.94 -10.15 -7.83
CA HIS A 170 18.75 -9.79 -7.09
C HIS A 170 17.81 -8.93 -7.97
N PRO A 171 16.51 -9.27 -8.07
CA PRO A 171 15.59 -8.66 -9.02
C PRO A 171 15.48 -7.13 -8.89
N ASP A 172 15.68 -6.64 -7.67
CA ASP A 172 15.60 -5.23 -7.30
C ASP A 172 16.94 -4.47 -7.35
N LEU A 173 18.06 -5.16 -7.65
CA LEU A 173 19.41 -4.57 -7.71
C LEU A 173 20.09 -4.74 -9.06
N LYS A 174 19.82 -5.82 -9.79
CA LYS A 174 20.56 -6.22 -11.00
C LYS A 174 20.73 -5.10 -12.04
N ASP A 175 19.74 -4.20 -12.17
CA ASP A 175 19.76 -3.10 -13.14
C ASP A 175 20.64 -1.94 -12.67
N ASN A 176 20.90 -1.86 -11.36
CA ASN A 176 21.79 -0.89 -10.71
C ASN A 176 23.16 -1.45 -10.32
N ILE A 177 23.47 -2.69 -10.69
CA ILE A 177 24.83 -3.20 -10.58
C ILE A 177 25.73 -2.51 -11.62
N TRP A 178 26.88 -2.01 -11.16
CA TRP A 178 27.95 -1.53 -12.02
C TRP A 178 28.50 -2.69 -12.82
N ARG A 179 28.71 -2.47 -14.11
CA ARG A 179 29.31 -3.46 -15.00
C ARG A 179 30.64 -2.94 -15.49
N ASN A 180 31.69 -3.73 -15.35
CA ASN A 180 32.97 -3.42 -15.95
C ASN A 180 32.84 -3.59 -17.47
N THR A 181 32.71 -2.48 -18.20
CA THR A 181 32.59 -2.50 -19.67
C THR A 181 33.91 -2.80 -20.39
N GLY A 182 35.03 -2.83 -19.65
CA GLY A 182 36.32 -3.28 -20.15
C GLY A 182 36.41 -4.80 -20.31
N GLU A 183 35.57 -5.55 -19.58
CA GLU A 183 35.63 -7.00 -19.49
C GLU A 183 34.63 -7.73 -20.40
N LYS A 184 35.02 -8.92 -20.89
CA LYS A 184 34.09 -9.87 -21.50
C LYS A 184 33.85 -11.02 -20.52
N ALA A 185 32.59 -11.15 -20.09
CA ALA A 185 32.19 -12.19 -19.14
C ALA A 185 32.64 -13.60 -19.54
N ASN A 186 33.27 -14.30 -18.59
CA ASN A 186 33.58 -15.72 -18.62
C ASN A 186 34.52 -16.16 -19.77
N ASN A 187 35.47 -15.32 -20.17
CA ASN A 187 36.49 -15.69 -21.16
C ASN A 187 37.83 -16.11 -20.53
N GLY A 188 37.96 -15.98 -19.20
CA GLY A 188 39.15 -16.31 -18.43
C GLY A 188 40.35 -15.40 -18.70
N THR A 189 40.13 -14.16 -19.13
CA THR A 189 41.16 -13.19 -19.52
C THR A 189 40.85 -11.82 -18.94
N ASP A 190 41.83 -11.23 -18.26
CA ASP A 190 41.84 -9.80 -17.90
C ASP A 190 41.92 -8.95 -19.19
N ASP A 191 40.75 -8.48 -19.67
CA ASP A 191 40.60 -7.77 -20.95
C ASP A 191 40.99 -6.29 -20.84
N ASP A 192 40.81 -5.67 -19.68
CA ASP A 192 41.11 -4.26 -19.43
C ASP A 192 42.53 -4.02 -18.85
N GLY A 193 43.23 -5.08 -18.45
CA GLY A 193 44.59 -5.07 -17.93
C GLY A 193 44.70 -4.53 -16.50
N ASN A 194 43.62 -4.55 -15.73
CA ASN A 194 43.56 -4.03 -14.37
C ASN A 194 44.14 -4.99 -13.31
N GLY A 195 44.47 -6.23 -13.70
CA GLY A 195 45.03 -7.28 -12.86
C GLY A 195 44.00 -8.26 -12.29
N TYR A 196 42.73 -8.13 -12.65
CA TYR A 196 41.60 -8.94 -12.20
C TYR A 196 40.96 -9.60 -13.43
N VAL A 197 40.84 -10.91 -13.41
CA VAL A 197 40.28 -11.67 -14.54
C VAL A 197 38.76 -11.67 -14.44
N ASP A 198 38.05 -11.32 -15.50
CA ASP A 198 36.60 -11.46 -15.64
C ASP A 198 35.78 -10.75 -14.51
N ASP A 199 36.26 -9.60 -14.02
CA ASP A 199 35.68 -8.80 -12.92
C ASP A 199 34.45 -7.98 -13.35
N THR A 200 33.42 -8.66 -13.83
CA THR A 200 32.31 -8.01 -14.55
C THR A 200 31.34 -7.19 -13.70
N ALA A 201 31.22 -7.46 -12.40
CA ALA A 201 30.33 -6.76 -11.46
C ALA A 201 31.08 -6.10 -10.30
N GLY A 202 32.40 -6.23 -10.30
CA GLY A 202 33.27 -6.09 -9.13
C GLY A 202 34.10 -7.36 -8.93
N TYR A 203 34.60 -7.59 -7.72
CA TYR A 203 35.58 -8.66 -7.46
C TYR A 203 35.50 -9.19 -6.02
N ASP A 204 35.86 -10.47 -5.82
CA ASP A 204 36.03 -11.09 -4.51
C ASP A 204 37.50 -11.11 -4.10
N PHE A 205 37.84 -10.36 -3.05
CA PHE A 205 39.19 -10.20 -2.54
C PHE A 205 39.58 -11.20 -1.46
N ILE A 206 38.68 -12.11 -1.07
CA ILE A 206 38.88 -12.98 0.09
C ILE A 206 38.49 -14.45 -0.15
N GLY A 207 37.42 -14.73 -0.89
CA GLY A 207 36.85 -16.08 -1.04
C GLY A 207 36.00 -16.51 0.15
N SER A 208 35.63 -17.79 0.20
CA SER A 208 34.68 -18.32 1.20
C SER A 208 35.25 -18.50 2.62
N ASP A 209 36.57 -18.52 2.80
CA ASP A 209 37.26 -18.79 4.07
C ASP A 209 38.48 -17.87 4.23
N HIS A 210 38.43 -16.96 5.21
CA HIS A 210 39.53 -16.02 5.47
C HIS A 210 40.84 -16.69 5.91
N LEU A 211 40.81 -17.91 6.47
CA LEU A 211 42.01 -18.66 6.86
C LEU A 211 42.68 -19.36 5.67
N ASN A 212 41.91 -19.60 4.60
CA ASN A 212 42.37 -20.21 3.35
C ASN A 212 41.89 -19.37 2.16
N SER A 213 42.23 -18.08 2.20
CA SER A 213 41.73 -17.09 1.25
C SER A 213 42.03 -17.46 -0.19
N LYS A 214 41.00 -17.40 -1.03
CA LYS A 214 41.03 -17.67 -2.48
C LYS A 214 40.22 -16.60 -3.20
N PRO A 215 40.82 -15.43 -3.46
CA PRO A 215 40.17 -14.37 -4.22
C PRO A 215 39.82 -14.83 -5.63
N ASP A 216 38.66 -14.44 -6.13
CA ASP A 216 38.18 -14.76 -7.47
C ASP A 216 37.27 -13.65 -8.02
N ASN A 217 36.68 -13.90 -9.19
CA ASN A 217 35.92 -12.90 -9.94
C ASN A 217 34.42 -12.88 -9.59
N ASP A 218 33.99 -13.62 -8.57
CA ASP A 218 32.58 -13.74 -8.19
C ASP A 218 32.28 -13.04 -6.85
N PRO A 219 31.91 -11.74 -6.85
CA PRO A 219 31.57 -11.02 -5.63
C PRO A 219 30.17 -11.35 -5.08
N MET A 220 29.66 -12.57 -5.31
CA MET A 220 28.36 -13.02 -4.83
C MET A 220 28.30 -13.00 -3.30
N ASP A 221 27.15 -12.59 -2.79
CA ASP A 221 26.92 -12.48 -1.35
C ASP A 221 26.33 -13.77 -0.77
N HIS A 222 27.14 -14.52 -0.04
CA HIS A 222 26.69 -15.73 0.67
C HIS A 222 26.31 -15.48 2.14
N PHE A 223 26.53 -14.26 2.65
CA PHE A 223 26.20 -13.90 4.03
C PHE A 223 24.92 -13.03 4.11
N GLY A 224 24.79 -12.08 3.19
CA GLY A 224 23.59 -11.27 2.98
C GLY A 224 23.68 -9.80 3.39
N HIS A 225 24.71 -9.42 4.12
CA HIS A 225 24.86 -8.07 4.66
C HIS A 225 25.14 -7.03 3.57
N GLY A 226 26.06 -7.32 2.65
CA GLY A 226 26.37 -6.41 1.56
C GLY A 226 25.21 -6.23 0.58
N THR A 227 24.39 -7.27 0.35
CA THR A 227 23.14 -7.16 -0.41
C THR A 227 22.14 -6.23 0.28
N HIS A 228 22.04 -6.30 1.61
CA HIS A 228 21.17 -5.41 2.40
C HIS A 228 21.62 -3.95 2.31
N VAL A 229 22.92 -3.71 2.48
CA VAL A 229 23.56 -2.41 2.32
C VAL A 229 23.32 -1.86 0.90
N ALA A 230 23.52 -2.68 -0.14
CA ALA A 230 23.31 -2.27 -1.53
C ALA A 230 21.85 -1.87 -1.81
N GLY A 231 20.86 -2.59 -1.25
CA GLY A 231 19.44 -2.25 -1.36
C GLY A 231 19.09 -0.88 -0.78
N ILE A 232 19.63 -0.55 0.40
CA ILE A 232 19.40 0.76 1.03
C ILE A 232 19.95 1.88 0.14
N ILE A 233 21.08 1.65 -0.51
CA ILE A 233 21.71 2.64 -1.40
C ILE A 233 20.91 2.76 -2.70
N ALA A 234 20.59 1.64 -3.36
CA ALA A 234 20.35 1.62 -4.80
C ALA A 234 19.28 0.64 -5.30
N ALA A 235 18.40 0.09 -4.44
CA ALA A 235 17.26 -0.66 -4.96
C ALA A 235 16.45 0.20 -5.95
N VAL A 236 16.00 -0.43 -7.04
CA VAL A 236 15.42 0.30 -8.17
C VAL A 236 14.02 0.81 -7.79
N ALA A 237 13.86 2.13 -7.75
CA ALA A 237 12.56 2.73 -7.47
C ALA A 237 11.63 2.67 -8.71
N GLY A 238 10.36 2.37 -8.47
CA GLY A 238 9.29 2.40 -9.47
C GLY A 238 9.22 1.17 -10.37
N ASN A 239 9.83 0.04 -9.97
CA ASN A 239 9.91 -1.18 -10.78
C ASN A 239 8.81 -2.20 -10.43
N VAL A 240 7.89 -1.85 -9.52
CA VAL A 240 6.77 -2.71 -9.05
C VAL A 240 7.27 -3.97 -8.32
N GLN A 241 8.49 -3.95 -7.80
CA GLN A 241 9.09 -5.04 -7.03
C GLN A 241 9.64 -4.46 -5.73
N GLY A 242 9.63 -5.25 -4.66
CA GLY A 242 10.35 -4.89 -3.44
C GLY A 242 10.23 -3.47 -2.94
N ILE A 243 11.39 -2.81 -2.87
CA ILE A 243 11.68 -1.59 -2.12
C ILE A 243 12.25 -0.51 -3.06
N ALA A 244 12.61 0.66 -2.51
CA ALA A 244 13.42 1.66 -3.20
C ALA A 244 14.72 1.94 -2.43
N GLY A 245 15.81 2.23 -3.13
CA GLY A 245 17.06 2.72 -2.54
C GLY A 245 17.06 4.24 -2.42
N VAL A 246 17.92 4.80 -1.57
CA VAL A 246 18.07 6.26 -1.40
C VAL A 246 18.46 6.95 -2.70
N ALA A 247 19.30 6.33 -3.53
CA ALA A 247 19.77 6.84 -4.81
C ALA A 247 19.48 5.81 -5.92
N PRO A 248 18.22 5.68 -6.39
CA PRO A 248 17.80 4.59 -7.26
C PRO A 248 18.37 4.66 -8.69
N GLY A 249 19.14 5.69 -9.04
CA GLY A 249 19.85 5.83 -10.32
C GLY A 249 21.36 5.57 -10.26
N VAL A 250 21.91 5.24 -9.09
CA VAL A 250 23.35 4.99 -8.91
C VAL A 250 23.76 3.61 -9.41
N LYS A 251 25.06 3.41 -9.67
CA LYS A 251 25.63 2.07 -9.95
C LYS A 251 26.42 1.53 -8.76
N ILE A 252 26.09 0.32 -8.31
CA ILE A 252 26.73 -0.40 -7.21
C ILE A 252 27.86 -1.26 -7.75
N MET A 253 29.09 -0.99 -7.31
CA MET A 253 30.24 -1.85 -7.53
C MET A 253 30.38 -2.80 -6.33
N ALA A 254 30.22 -4.11 -6.57
CA ALA A 254 30.20 -5.13 -5.54
C ALA A 254 31.64 -5.56 -5.18
N LEU A 255 32.12 -5.26 -3.98
CA LEU A 255 33.47 -5.60 -3.55
C LEU A 255 33.40 -6.49 -2.31
N LYS A 256 33.54 -7.80 -2.51
CA LYS A 256 33.52 -8.77 -1.43
C LYS A 256 34.88 -8.76 -0.72
N ALA A 257 34.88 -8.30 0.52
CA ALA A 257 36.03 -8.26 1.40
C ALA A 257 35.82 -9.05 2.70
N ALA A 258 34.60 -9.56 2.91
CA ALA A 258 34.27 -10.51 3.96
C ALA A 258 34.08 -11.91 3.38
N ASP A 259 34.52 -12.92 4.12
CA ASP A 259 34.25 -14.31 3.78
C ASP A 259 32.78 -14.70 4.02
N ASP A 260 32.42 -15.96 3.82
CA ASP A 260 31.03 -16.42 3.93
C ASP A 260 30.54 -16.51 5.39
N SER A 261 31.44 -16.28 6.36
CA SER A 261 31.10 -16.11 7.78
C SER A 261 30.96 -14.65 8.21
N GLY A 262 31.18 -13.71 7.29
CA GLY A 262 31.12 -12.27 7.55
C GLY A 262 32.41 -11.69 8.15
N VAL A 263 33.53 -12.42 8.10
CA VAL A 263 34.81 -11.95 8.63
C VAL A 263 35.60 -11.22 7.55
N LEU A 264 35.98 -9.97 7.82
CA LEU A 264 36.79 -9.14 6.93
C LEU A 264 38.27 -9.19 7.31
N THR A 265 39.15 -8.92 6.32
CA THR A 265 40.58 -8.76 6.56
C THR A 265 41.12 -7.45 5.98
N THR A 266 42.13 -6.86 6.62
CA THR A 266 42.81 -5.65 6.14
C THR A 266 43.27 -5.76 4.69
N GLY A 267 43.84 -6.91 4.31
CA GLY A 267 44.34 -7.14 2.95
C GLY A 267 43.24 -7.03 1.90
N ALA A 268 42.09 -7.66 2.16
CA ALA A 268 40.92 -7.59 1.27
C ALA A 268 40.33 -6.18 1.22
N ILE A 269 40.19 -5.51 2.37
CA ILE A 269 39.66 -4.13 2.46
C ILE A 269 40.54 -3.16 1.66
N VAL A 270 41.87 -3.17 1.86
CA VAL A 270 42.79 -2.25 1.17
C VAL A 270 42.78 -2.49 -0.34
N ALA A 271 42.78 -3.76 -0.77
CA ALA A 271 42.70 -4.10 -2.19
C ALA A 271 41.37 -3.64 -2.82
N ALA A 272 40.26 -3.79 -2.11
CA ALA A 272 38.94 -3.32 -2.53
C ALA A 272 38.90 -1.78 -2.64
N ILE A 273 39.49 -1.04 -1.70
CA ILE A 273 39.61 0.43 -1.77
C ILE A 273 40.37 0.87 -3.02
N ASP A 274 41.52 0.24 -3.30
CA ASP A 274 42.34 0.54 -4.48
C ASP A 274 41.59 0.20 -5.78
N TYR A 275 40.89 -0.92 -5.81
CA TYR A 275 40.06 -1.32 -6.96
C TYR A 275 38.93 -0.31 -7.21
N ALA A 276 38.20 0.08 -6.15
CA ALA A 276 37.14 1.08 -6.23
C ALA A 276 37.64 2.39 -6.84
N ALA A 277 38.81 2.85 -6.39
CA ALA A 277 39.44 4.06 -6.89
C ALA A 277 39.81 3.97 -8.38
N LYS A 278 40.45 2.88 -8.79
CA LYS A 278 40.87 2.65 -10.18
C LYS A 278 39.68 2.54 -11.13
N ASN A 279 38.58 1.97 -10.66
CA ASN A 279 37.35 1.78 -11.43
C ASN A 279 36.32 2.93 -11.28
N GLY A 280 36.75 4.07 -10.72
CA GLY A 280 36.00 5.33 -10.79
C GLY A 280 34.88 5.49 -9.75
N ALA A 281 34.88 4.71 -8.68
CA ALA A 281 33.98 4.93 -7.55
C ALA A 281 34.20 6.33 -6.96
N ARG A 282 33.11 7.02 -6.65
CA ARG A 282 33.14 8.36 -6.03
C ARG A 282 32.73 8.35 -4.56
N VAL A 283 32.04 7.30 -4.16
CA VAL A 283 31.63 7.02 -2.78
C VAL A 283 31.96 5.56 -2.49
N VAL A 284 32.50 5.28 -1.30
CA VAL A 284 32.73 3.93 -0.78
C VAL A 284 31.95 3.81 0.52
N ASN A 285 31.06 2.82 0.58
CA ASN A 285 30.35 2.45 1.80
C ASN A 285 31.16 1.40 2.58
N MET A 286 31.37 1.63 3.86
CA MET A 286 32.08 0.72 4.78
C MET A 286 31.20 0.47 6.01
N SER A 287 30.43 -0.61 5.96
CA SER A 287 29.48 -1.02 7.00
C SER A 287 30.08 -2.07 7.94
N PHE A 288 31.33 -1.85 8.35
CA PHE A 288 32.11 -2.71 9.23
C PHE A 288 32.93 -1.87 10.20
N GLU A 289 33.34 -2.47 11.31
CA GLU A 289 34.04 -1.79 12.37
C GLU A 289 35.07 -2.68 13.09
N THR A 290 36.06 -2.03 13.70
CA THR A 290 37.01 -2.66 14.63
C THR A 290 37.52 -1.63 15.64
N PRO A 291 37.78 -2.00 16.91
CA PRO A 291 38.44 -1.10 17.86
C PRO A 291 39.93 -0.87 17.53
N GLU A 292 40.51 -1.69 16.64
CA GLU A 292 41.93 -1.65 16.33
C GLU A 292 42.28 -0.59 15.28
N PHE A 293 43.29 0.24 15.56
CA PHE A 293 43.78 1.22 14.58
C PHE A 293 44.57 0.49 13.48
N ASP A 294 43.98 0.40 12.29
CA ASP A 294 44.62 -0.16 11.11
C ASP A 294 45.32 0.93 10.28
N LEU A 295 46.65 0.94 10.34
CA LEU A 295 47.48 1.89 9.59
C LEU A 295 47.38 1.70 8.07
N LEU A 296 47.20 0.48 7.58
CA LEU A 296 47.09 0.23 6.14
C LEU A 296 45.76 0.74 5.60
N MET A 297 44.66 0.49 6.32
CA MET A 297 43.35 1.05 5.97
C MET A 297 43.36 2.59 6.04
N TYR A 298 43.96 3.17 7.08
CA TYR A 298 44.12 4.63 7.18
C TYR A 298 44.85 5.21 5.96
N ASN A 299 45.97 4.61 5.57
CA ASN A 299 46.75 5.07 4.42
C ASN A 299 46.00 4.87 3.09
N ALA A 300 45.30 3.74 2.91
CA ALA A 300 44.49 3.52 1.72
C ALA A 300 43.42 4.61 1.54
N ILE A 301 42.68 4.95 2.59
CA ILE A 301 41.67 6.03 2.56
C ILE A 301 42.31 7.39 2.28
N LYS A 302 43.45 7.67 2.95
CA LYS A 302 44.22 8.91 2.81
C LYS A 302 44.74 9.13 1.39
N ASP A 303 45.19 8.06 0.73
CA ASP A 303 45.82 8.11 -0.58
C ASP A 303 44.81 8.25 -1.74
N HIS A 304 43.50 8.13 -1.45
CA HIS A 304 42.40 8.35 -2.39
C HIS A 304 41.51 9.56 -2.02
N PRO A 305 42.06 10.79 -1.99
CA PRO A 305 41.34 11.99 -1.52
C PRO A 305 40.16 12.43 -2.41
N GLY A 306 40.00 11.84 -3.59
CA GLY A 306 38.90 12.12 -4.52
C GLY A 306 37.61 11.34 -4.23
N ILE A 307 37.67 10.38 -3.31
CA ILE A 307 36.58 9.47 -2.94
C ILE A 307 36.06 9.86 -1.57
N LEU A 308 34.73 9.88 -1.40
CA LEU A 308 34.13 9.96 -0.08
C LEU A 308 33.95 8.56 0.51
N PHE A 309 34.49 8.35 1.71
CA PHE A 309 34.32 7.14 2.48
C PHE A 309 33.24 7.35 3.57
N VAL A 310 32.26 6.46 3.64
CA VAL A 310 31.16 6.54 4.61
C VAL A 310 31.23 5.32 5.51
N ALA A 311 31.39 5.54 6.82
CA ALA A 311 31.67 4.51 7.80
C ALA A 311 30.56 4.38 8.85
N ALA A 312 30.20 3.14 9.19
CA ALA A 312 29.38 2.84 10.35
C ALA A 312 30.10 3.24 11.66
N ALA A 313 29.36 3.74 12.66
CA ALA A 313 29.94 4.15 13.93
C ALA A 313 30.27 2.98 14.88
N GLY A 314 29.65 1.81 14.71
CA GLY A 314 29.75 0.66 15.61
C GLY A 314 28.53 0.48 16.52
N ASN A 315 28.39 -0.69 17.14
CA ASN A 315 27.15 -1.15 17.78
C ASN A 315 27.31 -1.49 19.28
N GLU A 316 28.33 -0.93 19.94
CA GLU A 316 28.71 -1.26 21.32
C GLU A 316 28.20 -0.26 22.37
N ARG A 317 27.37 0.71 21.96
CA ARG A 317 26.82 1.79 22.82
C ARG A 317 27.87 2.75 23.37
N GLN A 318 29.01 2.87 22.68
CA GLN A 318 30.18 3.60 23.14
C GLN A 318 30.31 5.00 22.54
N ASP A 319 31.09 5.84 23.22
CA ASP A 319 31.52 7.14 22.72
C ASP A 319 32.87 7.01 22.01
N ASN A 320 32.83 7.04 20.67
CA ASN A 320 33.98 6.90 19.79
C ASN A 320 35.01 8.02 19.93
N ASP A 321 34.66 9.15 20.56
CA ASP A 321 35.66 10.19 20.87
C ASP A 321 36.59 9.78 22.03
N THR A 322 36.22 8.74 22.78
CA THR A 322 36.98 8.20 23.92
C THR A 322 37.41 6.75 23.74
N SER A 323 36.60 5.95 23.05
CA SER A 323 36.84 4.55 22.72
C SER A 323 36.58 4.35 21.22
N PRO A 324 37.55 4.71 20.36
CA PRO A 324 37.33 4.78 18.93
C PRO A 324 37.09 3.42 18.29
N TYR A 325 36.14 3.39 17.35
CA TYR A 325 35.95 2.31 16.38
C TYR A 325 36.29 2.82 14.99
N TYR A 326 37.06 2.04 14.23
CA TYR A 326 37.54 2.35 12.89
C TYR A 326 36.74 1.57 11.85
N PRO A 327 36.44 2.16 10.67
CA PRO A 327 37.07 3.36 10.13
C PRO A 327 36.45 4.71 10.58
N ALA A 328 35.29 4.75 11.25
CA ALA A 328 34.67 6.02 11.68
C ALA A 328 35.60 6.90 12.56
N GLY A 329 36.45 6.28 13.39
CA GLY A 329 37.46 6.94 14.21
C GLY A 329 38.49 7.75 13.42
N PHE A 330 38.67 7.50 12.12
CA PHE A 330 39.54 8.33 11.27
C PHE A 330 38.96 9.73 11.00
N CYS A 331 37.74 10.03 11.43
CA CYS A 331 37.15 11.38 11.38
C CYS A 331 37.76 12.34 12.43
N MET A 332 38.57 11.85 13.36
CA MET A 332 39.27 12.65 14.37
C MET A 332 40.77 12.36 14.39
N ASP A 333 41.53 13.20 15.10
CA ASP A 333 42.96 12.96 15.32
C ASP A 333 43.14 11.75 16.24
N ASN A 334 43.96 10.79 15.83
CA ASN A 334 44.25 9.56 16.57
C ASN A 334 45.69 9.58 17.08
N VAL A 335 45.90 9.19 18.33
CA VAL A 335 47.25 9.10 18.93
C VAL A 335 47.54 7.65 19.27
N ILE A 336 48.39 7.01 18.46
CA ILE A 336 48.76 5.60 18.59
C ILE A 336 50.25 5.54 18.88
N ASP A 337 50.65 4.92 19.99
CA ASP A 337 52.04 4.80 20.42
C ASP A 337 52.84 6.12 20.40
N GLY A 338 52.19 7.23 20.72
CA GLY A 338 52.78 8.57 20.72
C GLY A 338 52.92 9.24 19.34
N VAL A 339 52.45 8.59 18.27
CA VAL A 339 52.36 9.15 16.93
C VAL A 339 50.94 9.68 16.69
N THR A 340 50.83 10.93 16.24
CA THR A 340 49.55 11.54 15.87
C THR A 340 49.25 11.31 14.39
N TYR A 341 48.13 10.65 14.12
CA TYR A 341 47.53 10.47 12.81
C TYR A 341 46.36 11.47 12.67
N PRO A 342 46.46 12.49 11.80
CA PRO A 342 45.42 13.49 11.66
C PRO A 342 44.09 12.92 11.15
N ALA A 343 42.99 13.59 11.49
CA ALA A 343 41.68 13.33 10.91
C ALA A 343 41.72 13.36 9.37
N LEU A 344 41.08 12.38 8.71
CA LEU A 344 41.00 12.32 7.26
C LEU A 344 39.84 13.18 6.74
N PRO A 345 40.06 14.05 5.73
CA PRO A 345 39.03 14.99 5.26
C PRO A 345 38.00 14.35 4.32
N ASN A 346 38.20 13.09 3.94
CA ASN A 346 37.41 12.37 2.95
C ASN A 346 36.67 11.16 3.54
N ILE A 347 36.51 11.11 4.86
CA ILE A 347 35.71 10.10 5.56
C ILE A 347 34.66 10.73 6.48
N THR A 348 33.51 10.07 6.65
CA THR A 348 32.47 10.47 7.61
C THR A 348 31.90 9.26 8.36
N GLY A 349 31.78 9.36 9.68
CA GLY A 349 31.11 8.37 10.54
C GLY A 349 29.61 8.62 10.68
N VAL A 350 28.81 7.55 10.78
CA VAL A 350 27.35 7.59 10.81
C VAL A 350 26.79 6.77 11.98
N ALA A 351 25.98 7.39 12.83
CA ALA A 351 25.25 6.72 13.92
C ALA A 351 23.86 6.25 13.48
N ALA A 352 23.30 5.26 14.19
CA ALA A 352 21.98 4.70 13.94
C ALA A 352 20.90 5.44 14.74
N LEU A 353 19.88 5.93 14.03
CA LEU A 353 18.66 6.48 14.60
C LEU A 353 17.65 5.35 14.86
N ALA A 354 16.99 5.42 16.02
CA ALA A 354 15.98 4.45 16.44
C ALA A 354 14.72 4.51 15.58
N ASP A 355 13.99 3.40 15.50
CA ASP A 355 12.68 3.31 14.84
C ASP A 355 11.71 4.34 15.49
N PRO A 356 11.02 5.18 14.69
CA PRO A 356 10.10 6.20 15.19
C PRO A 356 8.84 5.67 15.89
N VAL A 357 8.50 4.39 15.73
CA VAL A 357 7.38 3.72 16.42
C VAL A 357 7.76 3.32 17.85
N GLY A 358 9.05 3.16 18.12
CA GLY A 358 9.57 2.73 19.42
C GLY A 358 9.58 3.82 20.51
N PRO A 359 9.84 3.42 21.78
CA PRO A 359 9.93 4.36 22.90
C PRO A 359 11.09 5.37 22.76
N ASN A 360 12.07 5.07 21.91
CA ASN A 360 13.27 5.87 21.67
C ASN A 360 13.16 6.81 20.46
N ARG A 361 11.94 7.09 19.96
CA ARG A 361 11.70 7.93 18.78
C ARG A 361 12.52 9.23 18.80
N GLY A 362 13.25 9.49 17.72
CA GLY A 362 14.10 10.67 17.57
C GLY A 362 15.37 10.68 18.44
N ALA A 363 15.73 9.56 19.08
CA ALA A 363 17.02 9.34 19.72
C ALA A 363 17.84 8.31 18.91
N LEU A 364 19.10 8.11 19.31
CA LEU A 364 19.91 7.02 18.77
C LEU A 364 19.31 5.66 19.13
N ALA A 365 19.47 4.68 18.23
CA ALA A 365 19.19 3.29 18.52
C ALA A 365 20.00 2.84 19.74
N SER A 366 19.44 1.94 20.54
CA SER A 366 20.02 1.60 21.86
C SER A 366 21.42 1.00 21.77
N PHE A 367 21.80 0.40 20.64
CA PHE A 367 23.12 -0.16 20.34
C PHE A 367 24.10 0.85 19.74
N SER A 368 23.66 1.98 19.18
CA SER A 368 24.52 2.85 18.37
C SER A 368 25.68 3.44 19.16
N ASN A 369 26.89 3.33 18.61
CA ASN A 369 27.99 4.21 18.98
C ASN A 369 27.72 5.65 18.54
N TYR A 370 28.41 6.59 19.17
CA TYR A 370 28.26 8.03 18.94
C TYR A 370 29.58 8.76 19.20
N GLY A 371 29.66 10.05 18.89
CA GLY A 371 30.86 10.86 19.14
C GLY A 371 30.78 12.22 18.43
N LEU A 372 31.12 13.30 19.15
CA LEU A 372 31.01 14.67 18.63
C LEU A 372 32.10 15.03 17.62
N LYS A 373 33.22 14.29 17.60
CA LYS A 373 34.31 14.47 16.64
C LYS A 373 34.32 13.35 15.60
N SER A 374 34.13 12.12 16.06
CA SER A 374 34.22 10.90 15.25
C SER A 374 32.96 10.60 14.42
N VAL A 375 31.78 11.11 14.82
CA VAL A 375 30.50 10.84 14.12
C VAL A 375 29.85 12.12 13.63
N ALA A 376 29.62 12.20 12.31
CA ALA A 376 29.15 13.42 11.68
C ALA A 376 27.65 13.67 11.93
N LEU A 377 26.83 12.64 11.73
CA LEU A 377 25.37 12.70 11.78
C LEU A 377 24.78 11.32 12.08
N ALA A 378 23.48 11.28 12.37
CA ALA A 378 22.71 10.04 12.41
C ALA A 378 21.99 9.79 11.08
N ALA A 379 21.59 8.55 10.86
CA ALA A 379 20.66 8.15 9.81
C ALA A 379 19.82 6.94 10.30
N PRO A 380 18.69 6.60 9.63
CA PRO A 380 17.87 5.45 10.01
C PRO A 380 18.69 4.16 10.16
N GLY A 381 18.62 3.47 11.30
CA GLY A 381 19.42 2.26 11.54
C GLY A 381 18.78 1.17 12.40
N GLU A 382 17.52 1.29 12.80
CA GLU A 382 16.75 0.27 13.52
C GLU A 382 15.46 -0.03 12.74
N GLY A 383 15.12 -1.30 12.55
CA GLY A 383 14.00 -1.76 11.75
C GLY A 383 14.14 -1.44 10.26
N ILE A 384 15.36 -1.49 9.71
CA ILE A 384 15.61 -1.05 8.33
C ILE A 384 15.34 -2.18 7.35
N LEU A 385 14.25 -2.04 6.60
CA LEU A 385 13.90 -2.93 5.51
C LEU A 385 14.79 -2.72 4.28
N SER A 386 15.43 -3.80 3.83
CA SER A 386 16.19 -3.83 2.57
C SER A 386 16.16 -5.21 1.89
N THR A 387 16.87 -5.34 0.77
CA THR A 387 17.12 -6.58 0.03
C THR A 387 17.99 -7.54 0.83
N VAL A 388 17.82 -8.84 0.65
CA VAL A 388 18.76 -9.88 1.10
C VAL A 388 19.01 -10.84 -0.07
N PRO A 389 20.04 -11.71 -0.05
CA PRO A 389 20.31 -12.60 -1.17
C PRO A 389 19.08 -13.42 -1.56
N THR A 390 18.92 -13.64 -2.85
CA THR A 390 17.92 -14.58 -3.34
C THR A 390 18.26 -15.98 -2.84
N PHE A 391 17.24 -16.70 -2.36
CA PHE A 391 17.42 -18.03 -1.76
C PHE A 391 17.57 -19.15 -2.81
N GLY A 392 17.90 -18.82 -4.05
CA GLY A 392 17.98 -19.76 -5.16
C GLY A 392 16.76 -20.70 -5.24
N ASP A 393 17.03 -22.01 -5.21
CA ASP A 393 16.00 -23.05 -5.19
C ASP A 393 15.53 -23.43 -3.79
N ALA A 394 16.03 -22.80 -2.73
CA ALA A 394 15.63 -23.12 -1.37
C ALA A 394 14.25 -22.53 -1.01
N GLY A 395 13.63 -23.10 0.02
CA GLY A 395 12.36 -22.61 0.54
C GLY A 395 12.16 -22.87 2.04
N VAL A 396 11.11 -22.26 2.57
CA VAL A 396 10.73 -22.31 4.00
C VAL A 396 9.61 -23.32 4.29
N ALA A 397 9.04 -23.93 3.25
CA ALA A 397 8.14 -25.07 3.40
C ALA A 397 8.32 -26.09 2.28
N LEU A 398 8.16 -27.36 2.62
CA LEU A 398 8.28 -28.50 1.72
C LEU A 398 6.98 -29.32 1.67
N ALA A 399 6.67 -29.81 0.48
CA ALA A 399 5.64 -30.81 0.24
C ALA A 399 6.31 -32.10 -0.25
N VAL A 400 6.28 -33.15 0.56
CA VAL A 400 6.89 -34.47 0.27
C VAL A 400 5.81 -35.48 -0.11
N TYR A 401 6.05 -36.19 -1.21
CA TYR A 401 5.16 -37.17 -1.81
C TYR A 401 5.83 -38.54 -1.77
N GLY A 402 5.41 -39.40 -0.84
CA GLY A 402 5.92 -40.76 -0.75
C GLY A 402 5.33 -41.65 -1.85
N GLU A 403 6.13 -41.98 -2.86
CA GLU A 403 5.68 -42.82 -3.98
C GLU A 403 5.58 -44.31 -3.62
N VAL A 404 6.35 -44.76 -2.62
CA VAL A 404 6.45 -46.17 -2.23
C VAL A 404 5.34 -46.59 -1.27
N TYR A 405 5.10 -45.78 -0.23
CA TYR A 405 4.13 -46.10 0.84
C TYR A 405 2.87 -45.23 0.78
N GLY A 406 2.81 -44.25 -0.12
CA GLY A 406 1.67 -43.34 -0.29
C GLY A 406 1.57 -42.27 0.79
N ASP A 407 2.61 -42.12 1.60
CA ASP A 407 2.72 -41.12 2.66
C ASP A 407 2.82 -39.69 2.11
N ARG A 408 2.46 -38.72 2.96
CA ARG A 408 2.52 -37.30 2.63
C ARG A 408 3.05 -36.51 3.81
N VAL A 409 4.03 -35.65 3.56
CA VAL A 409 4.59 -34.77 4.58
C VAL A 409 4.56 -33.32 4.16
N MET A 410 3.96 -32.47 4.98
CA MET A 410 4.13 -31.03 4.92
C MET A 410 5.15 -30.65 5.99
N LEU A 411 6.26 -30.03 5.59
CA LEU A 411 7.24 -29.46 6.52
C LEU A 411 7.19 -27.94 6.43
N TRP A 412 6.99 -27.26 7.56
CA TRP A 412 7.30 -25.84 7.69
C TRP A 412 8.57 -25.65 8.48
N GLY A 413 9.52 -24.91 7.91
CA GLY A 413 10.70 -24.40 8.62
C GLY A 413 10.40 -23.19 9.49
N PHE A 414 9.15 -22.94 9.83
CA PHE A 414 8.68 -21.84 10.68
C PHE A 414 7.42 -22.30 11.40
N GLY A 415 7.08 -21.67 12.53
CA GLY A 415 5.83 -21.94 13.24
C GLY A 415 4.68 -21.04 12.78
N ALA A 416 3.44 -21.44 13.05
CA ALA A 416 2.24 -20.66 12.70
C ALA A 416 2.24 -19.23 13.28
N GLU A 417 2.92 -19.01 14.41
CA GLU A 417 3.14 -17.71 15.03
C GLU A 417 3.93 -16.74 14.15
N ALA A 418 4.70 -17.25 13.20
CA ALA A 418 5.40 -16.42 12.24
C ALA A 418 4.43 -15.81 11.21
N LEU A 419 3.18 -16.25 11.09
CA LEU A 419 2.21 -15.69 10.15
C LEU A 419 1.53 -14.43 10.73
N SER A 420 1.46 -13.37 9.94
CA SER A 420 1.03 -12.02 10.38
C SER A 420 -0.43 -11.91 10.84
N THR A 421 -1.32 -12.83 10.44
CA THR A 421 -2.74 -12.76 10.79
C THR A 421 -3.34 -14.13 11.12
N ALA A 422 -4.34 -14.14 12.00
CA ALA A 422 -5.12 -15.34 12.29
C ALA A 422 -5.80 -15.94 11.05
N GLY A 423 -6.13 -15.10 10.06
CA GLY A 423 -6.67 -15.55 8.77
C GLY A 423 -5.64 -16.32 7.94
N ALA A 424 -4.39 -15.83 7.91
CA ALA A 424 -3.28 -16.52 7.26
C ALA A 424 -2.98 -17.86 7.94
N VAL A 425 -2.92 -17.90 9.28
CA VAL A 425 -2.78 -19.14 10.06
C VAL A 425 -3.86 -20.15 9.71
N TYR A 426 -5.12 -19.71 9.71
CA TYR A 426 -6.25 -20.58 9.41
C TYR A 426 -6.16 -21.15 7.97
N ASP A 427 -5.96 -20.28 6.98
CA ASP A 427 -5.92 -20.68 5.56
C ASP A 427 -4.73 -21.61 5.29
N SER A 428 -3.54 -21.30 5.83
CA SER A 428 -2.33 -22.08 5.60
C SER A 428 -2.38 -23.47 6.25
N VAL A 429 -2.78 -23.56 7.51
CA VAL A 429 -2.92 -24.84 8.23
C VAL A 429 -4.00 -25.71 7.57
N VAL A 430 -5.16 -25.14 7.21
CA VAL A 430 -6.23 -25.91 6.57
C VAL A 430 -5.84 -26.39 5.17
N ARG A 431 -5.09 -25.60 4.40
CA ARG A 431 -4.52 -26.03 3.11
C ARG A 431 -3.58 -27.22 3.26
N ALA A 432 -2.68 -27.19 4.26
CA ALA A 432 -1.81 -28.33 4.56
C ALA A 432 -2.63 -29.58 4.86
N VAL A 433 -3.58 -29.50 5.80
CA VAL A 433 -4.32 -30.66 6.30
C VAL A 433 -5.33 -31.20 5.27
N TYR A 434 -6.14 -30.32 4.68
CA TYR A 434 -7.22 -30.73 3.78
C TYR A 434 -6.71 -30.96 2.35
N ASN A 435 -6.09 -29.95 1.74
CA ASN A 435 -5.76 -30.01 0.31
C ASN A 435 -4.53 -30.90 0.05
N PHE A 436 -3.54 -30.85 0.94
CA PHE A 436 -2.29 -31.58 0.75
C PHE A 436 -2.29 -32.95 1.41
N LEU A 437 -2.55 -33.05 2.72
CA LEU A 437 -2.63 -34.36 3.40
C LEU A 437 -3.90 -35.13 3.01
N GLY A 438 -4.93 -34.45 2.52
CA GLY A 438 -6.18 -35.11 2.11
C GLY A 438 -6.99 -35.63 3.29
N ILE A 439 -6.83 -35.05 4.48
CA ILE A 439 -7.56 -35.43 5.68
C ILE A 439 -8.81 -34.56 5.77
N THR A 440 -10.00 -35.18 5.81
CA THR A 440 -11.26 -34.43 5.94
C THR A 440 -11.77 -34.40 7.39
N PRO A 441 -12.57 -33.39 7.78
CA PRO A 441 -13.21 -33.39 9.10
C PRO A 441 -14.02 -34.65 9.39
N GLU A 442 -14.71 -35.21 8.38
CA GLU A 442 -15.49 -36.44 8.53
C GLU A 442 -14.60 -37.64 8.86
N GLU A 443 -13.44 -37.76 8.20
CA GLU A 443 -12.48 -38.81 8.49
C GLU A 443 -12.04 -38.77 9.97
N THR A 444 -11.87 -37.55 10.50
CA THR A 444 -11.40 -37.38 11.88
C THR A 444 -12.42 -37.78 12.95
N MET A 445 -13.69 -37.94 12.60
CA MET A 445 -14.70 -38.43 13.54
C MET A 445 -14.46 -39.89 13.93
N ASP A 446 -13.91 -40.69 13.02
CA ASP A 446 -13.60 -42.10 13.24
C ASP A 446 -12.15 -42.30 13.72
N ARG A 447 -11.20 -41.54 13.15
CA ARG A 447 -9.78 -41.55 13.52
C ARG A 447 -9.30 -40.12 13.78
N PRO A 448 -9.20 -39.64 15.02
CA PRO A 448 -8.85 -38.25 15.29
C PRO A 448 -7.48 -37.88 14.70
N LEU A 449 -7.21 -36.58 14.55
CA LEU A 449 -5.82 -36.11 14.39
C LEU A 449 -5.08 -36.28 15.73
N LEU A 450 -3.82 -36.66 15.66
CA LEU A 450 -2.90 -36.46 16.78
C LEU A 450 -2.22 -35.11 16.62
N VAL A 451 -2.42 -34.21 17.57
CA VAL A 451 -1.76 -32.91 17.62
C VAL A 451 -0.69 -32.97 18.70
N VAL A 452 0.57 -32.96 18.29
CA VAL A 452 1.74 -33.00 19.17
C VAL A 452 2.28 -31.59 19.32
N ASP A 453 2.24 -31.14 20.55
CA ASP A 453 2.81 -29.87 20.98
C ASP A 453 4.14 -30.14 21.68
N ASP A 454 5.21 -29.76 21.00
CA ASP A 454 6.60 -29.91 21.38
C ASP A 454 7.33 -28.56 21.28
N ASP A 455 6.59 -27.47 21.45
CA ASP A 455 7.11 -26.11 21.39
C ASP A 455 7.69 -25.60 22.70
N GLN A 456 7.50 -26.37 23.78
CA GLN A 456 7.97 -26.10 25.14
C GLN A 456 7.55 -24.70 25.64
N SER A 457 6.45 -24.19 25.12
CA SER A 457 5.89 -22.89 25.44
C SER A 457 5.10 -22.92 26.75
N GLY A 458 5.06 -21.79 27.47
CA GLY A 458 4.41 -21.71 28.78
C GLY A 458 5.22 -22.23 29.98
N GLU A 459 6.40 -22.83 29.77
CA GLU A 459 7.36 -23.15 30.83
C GLU A 459 8.42 -22.03 31.01
N GLU A 460 8.89 -21.83 32.25
CA GLU A 460 9.95 -20.87 32.56
C GLU A 460 11.31 -21.49 32.26
N ILE A 461 12.02 -20.95 31.27
CA ILE A 461 13.30 -21.48 30.82
C ILE A 461 14.42 -20.63 31.42
N GLY A 462 15.34 -21.26 32.14
CA GLY A 462 16.54 -20.60 32.65
C GLY A 462 17.57 -20.37 31.55
N THR A 463 17.94 -19.11 31.30
CA THR A 463 19.00 -18.72 30.36
C THR A 463 20.17 -18.06 31.12
N PRO A 464 21.39 -17.96 30.53
CA PRO A 464 22.50 -17.21 31.11
C PRO A 464 22.20 -15.72 31.40
N TYR A 465 21.12 -15.18 30.82
CA TYR A 465 20.69 -13.79 30.93
C TYR A 465 19.41 -13.58 31.76
N GLY A 466 18.86 -14.63 32.38
CA GLY A 466 17.60 -14.58 33.15
C GLY A 466 16.62 -15.68 32.76
N SER A 467 15.38 -15.64 33.26
CA SER A 467 14.33 -16.56 32.83
C SER A 467 13.51 -16.01 31.67
N LEU A 468 13.21 -16.86 30.68
CA LEU A 468 12.39 -16.54 29.51
C LEU A 468 11.16 -17.46 29.52
N THR A 469 9.97 -16.87 29.43
CA THR A 469 8.73 -17.62 29.18
C THR A 469 8.30 -17.36 27.75
N LEU A 470 8.29 -18.41 26.93
CA LEU A 470 7.84 -18.31 25.55
C LEU A 470 6.30 -18.37 25.49
N PRO A 471 5.64 -17.58 24.62
CA PRO A 471 4.20 -17.60 24.46
C PRO A 471 3.70 -18.96 23.96
N ASP A 472 2.59 -19.45 24.51
CA ASP A 472 1.94 -20.67 24.04
C ASP A 472 1.30 -20.50 22.66
N VAL A 473 1.88 -21.16 21.65
CA VAL A 473 1.45 -21.06 20.24
C VAL A 473 0.53 -22.19 19.81
N SER A 474 0.31 -23.20 20.66
CA SER A 474 -0.58 -24.34 20.38
C SER A 474 -1.99 -23.90 19.97
N ASN A 475 -2.48 -22.83 20.61
CA ASN A 475 -3.79 -22.26 20.34
C ASN A 475 -3.96 -21.79 18.90
N LEU A 476 -2.90 -21.43 18.18
CA LEU A 476 -2.98 -21.04 16.77
C LEU A 476 -3.42 -22.22 15.89
N TYR A 477 -2.81 -23.39 16.09
CA TYR A 477 -3.14 -24.62 15.38
C TYR A 477 -4.51 -25.17 15.82
N LEU A 478 -4.75 -25.25 17.13
CA LEU A 478 -6.00 -25.78 17.68
C LEU A 478 -7.22 -24.96 17.26
N ASN A 479 -7.09 -23.63 17.22
CA ASN A 479 -8.16 -22.76 16.73
C ASN A 479 -8.42 -22.96 15.23
N ALA A 480 -7.37 -23.15 14.42
CA ALA A 480 -7.53 -23.42 13.00
C ALA A 480 -8.29 -24.73 12.75
N LEU A 481 -7.88 -25.80 13.44
CA LEU A 481 -8.50 -27.13 13.35
C LEU A 481 -9.95 -27.13 13.87
N SER A 482 -10.19 -26.54 15.04
CA SER A 482 -11.53 -26.41 15.63
C SER A 482 -12.48 -25.61 14.75
N THR A 483 -11.99 -24.49 14.21
CA THR A 483 -12.78 -23.66 13.27
C THR A 483 -13.08 -24.41 11.98
N ALA A 484 -12.21 -25.36 11.60
CA ALA A 484 -12.38 -26.24 10.46
C ALA A 484 -13.25 -27.48 10.72
N GLY A 485 -13.58 -27.77 11.98
CA GLY A 485 -14.45 -28.87 12.37
C GLY A 485 -13.73 -30.22 12.56
N TYR A 486 -12.40 -30.22 12.62
CA TYR A 486 -11.63 -31.44 12.86
C TYR A 486 -11.76 -31.92 14.30
N VAL A 487 -11.79 -33.25 14.47
CA VAL A 487 -11.69 -33.91 15.77
C VAL A 487 -10.23 -34.30 16.00
N TYR A 488 -9.70 -34.01 17.20
CA TYR A 488 -8.29 -34.23 17.51
C TYR A 488 -8.07 -34.62 18.97
N THR A 489 -6.92 -35.23 19.22
CA THR A 489 -6.34 -35.50 20.54
C THR A 489 -4.98 -34.83 20.65
N THR A 490 -4.61 -34.34 21.83
CA THR A 490 -3.35 -33.61 22.04
C THR A 490 -2.32 -34.43 22.82
N CYS A 491 -1.06 -34.40 22.40
CA CYS A 491 0.14 -34.86 23.13
C CYS A 491 0.97 -33.63 23.47
N GLN A 492 1.40 -33.48 24.72
CA GLN A 492 2.28 -32.40 25.18
C GLN A 492 3.62 -33.03 25.53
N VAL A 493 4.71 -32.52 24.97
CA VAL A 493 6.06 -33.06 25.13
C VAL A 493 6.88 -32.10 25.98
N SER A 494 7.45 -32.61 27.08
CA SER A 494 8.38 -31.85 27.92
C SER A 494 9.76 -31.76 27.26
N TYR A 495 10.57 -30.76 27.63
CA TYR A 495 11.95 -30.60 27.14
C TYR A 495 12.74 -31.93 27.10
N GLY A 496 13.17 -32.34 25.90
CA GLY A 496 13.96 -33.55 25.67
C GLY A 496 13.23 -34.87 25.97
N GLY A 497 11.89 -34.86 26.05
CA GLY A 497 11.06 -36.05 26.18
C GLY A 497 10.58 -36.57 24.82
N ASP A 498 10.11 -37.81 24.79
CA ASP A 498 9.55 -38.43 23.60
C ASP A 498 8.01 -38.37 23.64
N CYS A 499 7.34 -38.14 22.51
CA CYS A 499 5.89 -38.42 22.42
C CYS A 499 5.69 -39.95 22.25
N PRO A 500 4.53 -40.52 22.65
CA PRO A 500 4.27 -41.94 22.43
C PRO A 500 4.38 -42.36 20.95
N PRO A 501 4.72 -43.64 20.66
CA PRO A 501 4.77 -44.14 19.31
C PRO A 501 3.47 -43.86 18.54
N VAL A 502 3.61 -43.29 17.35
CA VAL A 502 2.49 -42.90 16.47
C VAL A 502 2.01 -44.08 15.63
N ASP A 503 0.68 -44.26 15.54
CA ASP A 503 0.04 -45.37 14.82
C ASP A 503 -0.90 -44.86 13.71
N ALA A 504 -0.59 -45.23 12.46
CA ALA A 504 -1.37 -44.89 11.28
C ALA A 504 -2.77 -45.52 11.25
N ALA A 505 -3.02 -46.60 12.01
CA ALA A 505 -4.35 -47.17 12.17
C ALA A 505 -5.21 -46.36 13.15
N ALA A 506 -4.60 -45.73 14.15
CA ALA A 506 -5.28 -44.99 15.21
C ALA A 506 -5.64 -43.55 14.82
N TYR A 507 -4.80 -42.90 14.00
CA TYR A 507 -4.93 -41.48 13.67
C TYR A 507 -5.09 -41.23 12.18
N ALA A 508 -5.93 -40.27 11.80
CA ALA A 508 -6.04 -39.84 10.40
C ALA A 508 -4.77 -39.11 9.94
N GLY A 509 -4.10 -38.39 10.84
CA GLY A 509 -2.84 -37.70 10.58
C GLY A 509 -2.19 -37.22 11.87
N VAL A 510 -0.91 -36.89 11.77
CA VAL A 510 -0.11 -36.33 12.87
C VAL A 510 0.26 -34.89 12.52
N LEU A 511 -0.06 -33.94 13.39
CA LEU A 511 0.38 -32.55 13.32
C LEU A 511 1.35 -32.33 14.48
N TRP A 512 2.63 -32.16 14.19
CA TRP A 512 3.69 -31.98 15.18
C TRP A 512 4.27 -30.59 15.03
N PHE A 513 4.23 -29.79 16.09
CA PHE A 513 4.83 -28.46 16.05
C PHE A 513 5.80 -28.23 17.20
N THR A 514 6.93 -27.61 16.88
CA THR A 514 8.02 -27.32 17.82
C THR A 514 8.14 -25.82 18.16
N GLY A 515 7.24 -24.98 17.62
CA GLY A 515 7.15 -23.52 17.86
C GLY A 515 8.50 -22.83 18.07
N GLN A 516 8.66 -22.12 19.19
CA GLN A 516 9.87 -21.36 19.57
C GLN A 516 10.79 -22.07 20.59
N ALA A 517 10.76 -23.41 20.70
CA ALA A 517 11.41 -24.16 21.78
C ALA A 517 12.89 -23.76 22.06
N PRO A 518 13.32 -23.65 23.34
CA PRO A 518 14.63 -23.15 23.81
C PRO A 518 15.85 -24.05 23.57
N GLY A 519 15.68 -25.33 23.18
CA GLY A 519 16.81 -26.24 22.87
C GLY A 519 17.72 -25.74 21.74
N SER A 520 17.32 -24.64 21.11
CA SER A 520 17.94 -23.95 19.99
C SER A 520 18.81 -22.75 20.40
N ALA A 521 19.40 -22.75 21.60
CA ALA A 521 20.17 -21.60 22.08
C ALA A 521 21.34 -21.27 21.14
N TRP A 522 21.36 -20.03 20.66
CA TRP A 522 22.41 -19.46 19.83
C TRP A 522 23.68 -19.23 20.66
N HIS A 523 24.82 -19.75 20.20
CA HIS A 523 26.14 -19.35 20.68
C HIS A 523 26.77 -18.40 19.65
N TRP A 524 26.75 -17.09 19.94
CA TRP A 524 27.35 -16.06 19.07
C TRP A 524 28.88 -16.13 19.03
N GLU A 525 29.49 -16.83 19.99
CA GLU A 525 30.95 -16.89 20.18
C GLU A 525 31.64 -17.94 19.28
N ASP A 526 30.89 -18.86 18.65
CA ASP A 526 31.44 -20.05 17.97
C ASP A 526 31.22 -20.09 16.43
N GLY A 527 30.75 -18.99 15.82
CA GLY A 527 30.50 -18.90 14.37
C GLY A 527 29.08 -19.35 13.95
N PRO A 528 28.71 -19.24 12.65
CA PRO A 528 27.37 -19.55 12.17
C PRO A 528 27.18 -21.07 12.02
N GLY A 529 26.96 -21.74 13.14
CA GLY A 529 26.60 -23.15 13.20
C GLY A 529 25.82 -23.44 14.47
N LEU A 530 24.61 -23.98 14.33
CA LEU A 530 23.80 -24.44 15.46
C LEU A 530 24.45 -25.68 16.06
N VAL A 531 25.17 -25.53 17.17
CA VAL A 531 25.46 -26.64 18.07
C VAL A 531 24.23 -26.82 18.95
N VAL A 532 23.30 -27.65 18.50
CA VAL A 532 22.14 -28.06 19.30
C VAL A 532 22.57 -29.23 20.16
N ASP A 533 22.78 -29.02 21.46
CA ASP A 533 23.13 -30.10 22.39
C ASP A 533 21.99 -31.14 22.56
N SER A 534 20.73 -30.76 22.27
CA SER A 534 19.55 -31.65 22.30
C SER A 534 18.49 -31.26 21.23
N PRO A 535 18.21 -32.10 20.21
CA PRO A 535 17.20 -31.79 19.18
C PRO A 535 15.78 -31.86 19.75
N ASN A 536 14.85 -31.06 19.20
CA ASN A 536 13.42 -31.11 19.58
C ASN A 536 12.81 -32.46 19.17
N LEU A 537 13.07 -32.92 17.95
CA LEU A 537 12.79 -34.30 17.57
C LEU A 537 13.91 -35.20 18.09
N THR A 538 13.66 -35.88 19.20
CA THR A 538 14.62 -36.86 19.73
C THR A 538 14.87 -37.99 18.72
N VAL A 539 15.92 -38.77 18.94
CA VAL A 539 16.19 -39.97 18.11
C VAL A 539 14.99 -40.93 18.12
N ASN A 540 14.28 -41.03 19.25
CA ASN A 540 13.10 -41.89 19.35
C ASN A 540 11.92 -41.33 18.56
N ASP A 541 11.65 -40.02 18.61
CA ASP A 541 10.60 -39.37 17.81
C ASP A 541 10.86 -39.55 16.31
N GLN A 542 12.12 -39.38 15.88
CA GLN A 542 12.53 -39.62 14.50
C GLN A 542 12.25 -41.06 14.07
N VAL A 543 12.54 -42.06 14.91
CA VAL A 543 12.24 -43.47 14.63
C VAL A 543 10.73 -43.73 14.58
N TYR A 544 9.94 -43.15 15.47
CA TYR A 544 8.49 -43.31 15.47
C TYR A 544 7.84 -42.67 14.24
N LEU A 545 8.27 -41.47 13.86
CA LEU A 545 7.79 -40.77 12.67
C LEU A 545 8.19 -41.50 11.38
N ALA A 546 9.43 -41.99 11.30
CA ALA A 546 9.88 -42.82 10.18
C ALA A 546 8.99 -44.05 10.00
N GLY A 547 8.79 -44.84 11.07
CA GLY A 547 7.92 -46.01 11.03
C GLY A 547 6.46 -45.68 10.71
N TYR A 548 5.96 -44.53 11.15
CA TYR A 548 4.62 -44.04 10.81
C TYR A 548 4.48 -43.74 9.31
N LEU A 549 5.48 -43.08 8.71
CA LEU A 549 5.49 -42.76 7.28
C LEU A 549 5.64 -44.03 6.42
N GLU A 550 6.47 -44.99 6.81
CA GLU A 550 6.58 -46.29 6.13
C GLU A 550 5.25 -47.07 6.07
N ASN A 551 4.30 -46.75 6.95
CA ASN A 551 2.95 -47.33 6.97
C ASN A 551 1.90 -46.44 6.28
N GLY A 552 2.31 -45.48 5.44
CA GLY A 552 1.42 -44.59 4.70
C GLY A 552 0.87 -43.43 5.54
N GLY A 553 1.60 -43.04 6.59
CA GLY A 553 1.25 -41.94 7.47
C GLY A 553 1.15 -40.58 6.76
N ARG A 554 0.41 -39.65 7.37
CA ARG A 554 0.24 -38.27 6.90
C ARG A 554 0.71 -37.31 8.00
N LEU A 555 1.81 -36.60 7.74
CA LEU A 555 2.49 -35.78 8.72
C LEU A 555 2.48 -34.30 8.32
N PHE A 556 2.15 -33.43 9.26
CA PHE A 556 2.44 -32.01 9.17
C PHE A 556 3.41 -31.66 10.30
N LEU A 557 4.67 -31.42 9.95
CA LEU A 557 5.74 -31.02 10.85
C LEU A 557 5.97 -29.50 10.70
N SER A 558 6.02 -28.76 11.80
CA SER A 558 6.09 -27.30 11.78
C SER A 558 6.96 -26.73 12.88
N GLY A 559 7.79 -25.74 12.56
CA GLY A 559 8.62 -25.04 13.54
C GLY A 559 10.02 -24.77 13.01
N TRP A 560 10.64 -23.69 13.47
CA TRP A 560 11.94 -23.27 12.93
C TRP A 560 13.07 -24.24 13.27
N ALA A 561 12.99 -24.91 14.41
CA ALA A 561 13.94 -25.94 14.83
C ALA A 561 13.44 -27.38 14.58
N ALA A 562 12.33 -27.56 13.86
CA ALA A 562 11.71 -28.88 13.67
C ALA A 562 12.62 -29.88 12.92
N ALA A 563 13.58 -29.37 12.13
CA ALA A 563 14.56 -30.17 11.39
C ALA A 563 15.97 -30.16 12.03
N ALA A 564 16.19 -29.35 13.08
CA ALA A 564 17.50 -29.18 13.67
C ALA A 564 17.94 -30.44 14.44
N GLY A 565 19.12 -30.98 14.10
CA GLY A 565 19.62 -32.23 14.68
C GLY A 565 18.88 -33.51 14.22
N ALA A 566 18.01 -33.41 13.21
CA ALA A 566 17.27 -34.53 12.61
C ALA A 566 17.74 -34.83 11.18
N GLY A 567 19.05 -34.67 10.91
CA GLY A 567 19.61 -34.72 9.55
C GLY A 567 19.30 -36.01 8.79
N ASP A 568 19.42 -37.17 9.43
CA ASP A 568 19.12 -38.46 8.81
C ASP A 568 17.63 -38.56 8.45
N PHE A 569 16.73 -38.16 9.35
CA PHE A 569 15.29 -38.13 9.07
C PHE A 569 14.94 -37.18 7.92
N VAL A 570 15.52 -35.98 7.91
CA VAL A 570 15.25 -34.94 6.90
C VAL A 570 15.77 -35.38 5.52
N ASN A 571 16.97 -35.96 5.45
CA ASN A 571 17.52 -36.45 4.19
C ASN A 571 16.79 -37.70 3.68
N ASP A 572 16.63 -38.71 4.54
CA ASP A 572 16.17 -40.04 4.11
C ASP A 572 14.65 -40.12 3.90
N TYR A 573 13.86 -39.36 4.68
CA TYR A 573 12.39 -39.42 4.64
C TYR A 573 11.74 -38.16 4.08
N LEU A 574 12.36 -36.99 4.27
CA LEU A 574 11.81 -35.73 3.73
C LEU A 574 12.42 -35.34 2.38
N HIS A 575 13.47 -36.05 1.92
CA HIS A 575 14.16 -35.82 0.66
C HIS A 575 14.56 -34.35 0.48
N ALA A 576 15.19 -33.82 1.52
CA ALA A 576 15.60 -32.44 1.58
C ALA A 576 16.88 -32.30 2.41
N GLN A 577 17.60 -31.22 2.14
CA GLN A 577 18.75 -30.79 2.91
C GLN A 577 18.44 -29.44 3.54
N MET A 578 18.63 -29.32 4.85
CA MET A 578 18.61 -28.00 5.51
C MET A 578 19.91 -27.26 5.15
N THR A 579 19.80 -26.11 4.49
CA THR A 579 20.96 -25.37 3.97
C THR A 579 21.36 -24.17 4.80
N GLY A 580 20.49 -23.74 5.71
CA GLY A 580 20.76 -22.60 6.56
C GLY A 580 19.50 -22.12 7.27
N GLN A 581 19.63 -20.97 7.91
CA GLN A 581 18.52 -20.27 8.55
C GLN A 581 18.49 -18.82 8.09
N SER A 582 17.30 -18.25 8.11
CA SER A 582 17.07 -16.84 7.81
C SER A 582 16.22 -16.21 8.90
N TYR A 583 16.35 -14.91 9.08
CA TYR A 583 15.62 -14.14 10.08
C TYR A 583 14.95 -12.92 9.45
N ASN A 584 13.83 -12.50 10.05
CA ASN A 584 13.08 -11.29 9.70
C ASN A 584 12.62 -11.20 8.23
N LEU A 585 12.34 -12.34 7.60
CA LEU A 585 11.71 -12.37 6.29
C LEU A 585 10.29 -11.81 6.36
N LEU A 586 9.90 -11.05 5.34
CA LEU A 586 8.59 -10.38 5.33
C LEU A 586 7.45 -11.26 4.86
N ALA A 587 7.72 -12.16 3.91
CA ALA A 587 6.68 -12.97 3.31
C ALA A 587 7.26 -14.22 2.66
N ALA A 588 6.40 -15.18 2.35
CA ALA A 588 6.71 -16.29 1.47
C ALA A 588 5.62 -16.49 0.41
N GLU A 589 6.06 -16.78 -0.81
CA GLU A 589 5.22 -17.09 -1.96
C GLU A 589 5.08 -18.60 -2.17
N GLY A 590 3.88 -19.03 -2.55
CA GLY A 590 3.59 -20.42 -2.83
C GLY A 590 3.92 -20.83 -4.26
N LEU A 591 4.84 -21.79 -4.38
CA LEU A 591 5.33 -22.31 -5.66
C LEU A 591 4.64 -23.62 -6.07
N ALA A 592 4.21 -24.40 -5.09
CA ALA A 592 3.56 -25.69 -5.31
C ALA A 592 2.29 -25.82 -4.47
N GLU A 593 1.45 -26.79 -4.82
CA GLU A 593 0.28 -27.15 -4.01
C GLU A 593 0.74 -27.54 -2.60
N PRO A 594 0.04 -27.11 -1.54
CA PRO A 594 -1.29 -26.49 -1.56
C PRO A 594 -1.29 -24.95 -1.56
N TYR A 595 -0.12 -24.32 -1.68
CA TYR A 595 0.06 -22.87 -1.54
C TYR A 595 0.21 -22.14 -2.87
N LYS A 596 0.24 -22.86 -3.99
CA LYS A 596 0.51 -22.31 -5.32
C LYS A 596 -0.30 -21.04 -5.61
N GLY A 597 0.42 -19.94 -5.85
CA GLY A 597 -0.18 -18.63 -6.18
C GLY A 597 -0.76 -17.86 -4.99
N VAL A 598 -0.49 -18.30 -3.75
CA VAL A 598 -0.79 -17.60 -2.51
C VAL A 598 0.50 -17.03 -1.93
N SER A 599 0.43 -15.87 -1.28
CA SER A 599 1.53 -15.31 -0.49
C SER A 599 1.09 -15.15 0.95
N TYR A 600 2.01 -15.40 1.88
CA TYR A 600 1.78 -15.19 3.30
C TYR A 600 2.77 -14.18 3.85
N ASP A 601 2.25 -13.11 4.44
CA ASP A 601 3.06 -12.14 5.15
C ASP A 601 3.38 -12.67 6.55
N PHE A 602 4.61 -12.47 6.98
CA PHE A 602 5.11 -12.89 8.28
C PHE A 602 5.01 -11.77 9.32
N ALA A 603 4.77 -12.15 10.57
CA ALA A 603 4.93 -11.28 11.74
C ALA A 603 6.43 -11.17 12.06
N LEU A 604 6.91 -9.95 12.35
CA LEU A 604 8.29 -9.73 12.76
C LEU A 604 8.39 -9.56 14.29
N PRO A 605 9.47 -10.05 14.92
CA PRO A 605 10.55 -10.86 14.34
C PRO A 605 10.15 -12.33 14.13
N ALA A 606 10.67 -12.98 13.08
CA ALA A 606 10.45 -14.40 12.80
C ALA A 606 11.72 -15.10 12.31
N TYR A 607 11.84 -16.39 12.61
CA TYR A 607 12.98 -17.26 12.27
C TYR A 607 12.54 -18.40 11.37
N PHE A 608 13.41 -18.77 10.44
CA PHE A 608 13.09 -19.72 9.38
C PHE A 608 14.26 -20.66 9.12
N SER A 609 13.95 -21.95 8.95
CA SER A 609 14.87 -22.92 8.35
C SER A 609 14.65 -22.99 6.84
N LEU A 610 15.76 -22.99 6.10
CA LEU A 610 15.78 -23.07 4.64
C LEU A 610 16.15 -24.49 4.21
N PHE A 611 15.41 -24.98 3.22
CA PHE A 611 15.58 -26.33 2.70
C PHE A 611 15.81 -26.30 1.19
N LEU A 612 16.78 -27.08 0.72
CA LEU A 612 16.89 -27.52 -0.66
C LEU A 612 16.28 -28.91 -0.81
N VAL A 613 15.67 -29.13 -1.96
CA VAL A 613 15.14 -30.44 -2.33
C VAL A 613 16.17 -31.15 -3.20
N ASP A 614 16.45 -32.41 -2.88
CA ASP A 614 17.41 -33.26 -3.61
C ASP A 614 16.75 -34.28 -4.54
N SER A 615 15.41 -34.39 -4.47
CA SER A 615 14.63 -35.41 -5.17
C SER A 615 13.30 -34.87 -5.72
N PRO A 616 12.81 -35.36 -6.86
CA PRO A 616 11.46 -35.05 -7.35
C PRO A 616 10.31 -35.41 -6.38
N ALA A 617 10.59 -36.27 -5.40
CA ALA A 617 9.65 -36.68 -4.36
C ALA A 617 9.31 -35.56 -3.37
N ALA A 618 10.16 -34.54 -3.24
CA ALA A 618 9.85 -33.33 -2.48
C ALA A 618 9.72 -32.12 -3.41
N LYS A 619 9.01 -31.09 -2.95
CA LYS A 619 8.86 -29.82 -3.67
C LYS A 619 8.87 -28.68 -2.67
N ILE A 620 9.52 -27.58 -3.05
CA ILE A 620 9.36 -26.32 -2.33
C ILE A 620 7.90 -25.86 -2.45
N ALA A 621 7.21 -25.82 -1.33
CA ALA A 621 5.83 -25.38 -1.25
C ALA A 621 5.75 -23.86 -1.05
N LEU A 622 6.61 -23.30 -0.18
CA LEU A 622 6.74 -21.86 0.07
C LEU A 622 8.20 -21.42 -0.09
N ARG A 623 8.42 -20.35 -0.86
CA ARG A 623 9.72 -19.69 -1.01
C ARG A 623 9.67 -18.31 -0.36
N PRO A 624 10.65 -17.95 0.48
CA PRO A 624 10.69 -16.63 1.09
C PRO A 624 10.99 -15.53 0.06
N GLN A 625 10.37 -14.38 0.23
CA GLN A 625 10.71 -13.17 -0.52
C GLN A 625 12.08 -12.63 -0.06
N PRO A 626 12.94 -12.11 -0.96
CA PRO A 626 14.31 -11.71 -0.66
C PRO A 626 14.41 -10.31 0.00
N TYR A 627 13.59 -10.07 1.03
CA TYR A 627 13.56 -8.79 1.76
C TYR A 627 13.47 -9.03 3.27
N ALA A 628 14.29 -8.29 4.04
CA ALA A 628 14.35 -8.41 5.49
C ALA A 628 14.64 -7.08 6.20
N SER A 629 14.21 -6.97 7.46
CA SER A 629 14.45 -5.80 8.32
C SER A 629 15.59 -6.06 9.30
N TRP A 630 16.67 -5.27 9.22
CA TRP A 630 17.86 -5.41 10.05
C TRP A 630 18.16 -4.12 10.84
N ASP A 631 18.93 -4.30 11.92
CA ASP A 631 19.35 -3.26 12.85
C ASP A 631 20.87 -3.12 12.81
N GLY A 632 21.37 -1.88 12.84
CA GLY A 632 22.80 -1.60 12.94
C GLY A 632 23.18 -0.23 12.43
N THR A 633 24.31 0.28 12.90
CA THR A 633 24.97 1.43 12.25
C THR A 633 25.38 1.12 10.80
N SER A 634 25.56 -0.16 10.49
CA SER A 634 25.72 -0.72 9.15
C SER A 634 24.55 -0.48 8.21
N MET A 635 23.33 -0.32 8.73
CA MET A 635 22.15 0.08 7.96
C MET A 635 22.01 1.60 7.85
N ALA A 636 22.63 2.36 8.77
CA ALA A 636 22.62 3.82 8.75
C ALA A 636 23.61 4.43 7.75
N ALA A 637 24.83 3.89 7.68
CA ALA A 637 25.87 4.31 6.72
C ALA A 637 25.37 4.37 5.25
N PRO A 638 24.68 3.34 4.70
CA PRO A 638 24.23 3.37 3.32
C PRO A 638 23.21 4.47 3.00
N PHE A 639 22.43 4.97 3.97
CA PHE A 639 21.60 6.14 3.74
C PHE A 639 22.43 7.39 3.42
N VAL A 640 23.56 7.56 4.11
CA VAL A 640 24.49 8.67 3.87
C VAL A 640 25.26 8.45 2.58
N SER A 641 25.64 7.21 2.24
CA SER A 641 26.26 6.85 0.95
C SER A 641 25.36 7.19 -0.24
N GLY A 642 24.08 6.79 -0.19
CA GLY A 642 23.09 7.17 -1.20
C GLY A 642 22.85 8.68 -1.24
N GLY A 643 22.76 9.32 -0.08
CA GLY A 643 22.64 10.78 0.02
C GLY A 643 23.80 11.56 -0.60
N ALA A 644 25.02 11.08 -0.39
CA ALA A 644 26.23 11.60 -1.02
C ALA A 644 26.19 11.41 -2.54
N ALA A 645 25.74 10.25 -3.03
CA ALA A 645 25.59 9.98 -4.45
C ALA A 645 24.57 10.91 -5.12
N LEU A 646 23.42 11.18 -4.48
CA LEU A 646 22.44 12.17 -4.96
C LEU A 646 23.06 13.56 -5.09
N ALA A 647 23.77 14.02 -4.06
CA ALA A 647 24.43 15.32 -4.05
C ALA A 647 25.52 15.43 -5.14
N LEU A 648 26.30 14.37 -5.34
CA LEU A 648 27.33 14.30 -6.39
C LEU A 648 26.72 14.28 -7.78
N SER A 649 25.66 13.48 -8.01
CA SER A 649 24.94 13.42 -9.28
C SER A 649 24.34 14.77 -9.63
N ARG A 650 23.73 15.45 -8.65
CA ARG A 650 23.21 16.80 -8.86
C ARG A 650 24.32 17.82 -9.14
N ALA A 651 25.42 17.78 -8.40
CA ALA A 651 26.56 18.66 -8.64
C ALA A 651 27.16 18.45 -10.04
N LEU A 652 27.25 17.20 -10.49
CA LEU A 652 27.68 16.85 -11.85
C LEU A 652 26.75 17.45 -12.91
N ALA A 653 25.42 17.33 -12.73
CA ALA A 653 24.45 17.94 -13.63
C ALA A 653 24.53 19.47 -13.70
N LEU A 654 24.98 20.11 -12.61
CA LEU A 654 25.22 21.56 -12.54
C LEU A 654 26.63 21.99 -13.00
N GLY A 655 27.50 21.04 -13.37
CA GLY A 655 28.89 21.32 -13.72
C GLY A 655 29.71 21.85 -12.55
N VAL A 656 29.39 21.46 -11.32
CA VAL A 656 30.07 21.85 -10.08
C VAL A 656 30.94 20.70 -9.60
N ALA A 657 32.25 20.95 -9.43
CA ALA A 657 33.14 20.01 -8.78
C ALA A 657 32.90 20.03 -7.25
N LEU A 658 32.55 18.88 -6.69
CA LEU A 658 32.28 18.74 -5.25
C LEU A 658 33.29 17.77 -4.61
N PRO A 659 34.38 18.27 -3.99
CA PRO A 659 35.35 17.43 -3.31
C PRO A 659 34.77 16.84 -2.01
N PRO A 660 35.26 15.67 -1.54
CA PRO A 660 34.68 14.96 -0.39
C PRO A 660 34.50 15.80 0.88
N GLY A 661 35.49 16.60 1.27
CA GLY A 661 35.39 17.44 2.48
C GLY A 661 34.28 18.51 2.41
N GLN A 662 33.99 19.05 1.21
CA GLN A 662 32.87 19.96 1.00
C GLN A 662 31.54 19.20 1.04
N LEU A 663 31.49 18.01 0.44
CA LEU A 663 30.30 17.15 0.48
C LEU A 663 29.94 16.75 1.93
N ILE A 664 30.91 16.32 2.74
CA ILE A 664 30.71 16.04 4.18
C ILE A 664 30.15 17.26 4.90
N SER A 665 30.71 18.44 4.62
CA SER A 665 30.22 19.69 5.22
C SER A 665 28.77 19.98 4.86
N ILE A 666 28.37 19.76 3.60
CA ILE A 666 26.99 19.93 3.14
C ILE A 666 26.06 18.93 3.84
N LEU A 667 26.42 17.64 3.87
CA LEU A 667 25.63 16.60 4.54
C LEU A 667 25.42 16.93 6.03
N LYS A 668 26.49 17.31 6.72
CA LYS A 668 26.48 17.65 8.16
C LYS A 668 25.68 18.92 8.48
N GLN A 669 25.71 19.93 7.63
CA GLN A 669 25.04 21.21 7.88
C GLN A 669 23.53 21.17 7.55
N ASN A 670 23.13 20.26 6.66
CA ASN A 670 21.77 20.18 6.13
C ASN A 670 20.98 18.99 6.70
N VAL A 671 20.99 18.86 8.03
CA VAL A 671 20.27 17.80 8.77
C VAL A 671 18.90 18.25 9.28
N THR A 672 18.05 17.29 9.67
CA THR A 672 16.96 17.51 10.62
C THR A 672 17.54 17.46 12.03
N ARG A 673 17.60 18.61 12.72
CA ARG A 673 18.11 18.68 14.10
C ARG A 673 17.13 18.02 15.06
N LEU A 674 17.65 17.23 15.98
CA LEU A 674 16.89 16.51 17.00
C LEU A 674 17.55 16.77 18.36
N ASP A 675 16.77 17.16 19.37
CA ASP A 675 17.30 17.55 20.68
C ASP A 675 18.11 16.43 21.33
N ASN A 676 17.67 15.18 21.18
CA ASN A 676 18.36 13.99 21.70
C ASN A 676 19.71 13.70 21.02
N LEU A 677 20.02 14.37 19.90
CA LEU A 677 21.25 14.16 19.13
C LEU A 677 22.29 15.27 19.32
N LYS A 678 21.92 16.40 19.93
CA LYS A 678 22.73 17.62 20.02
C LYS A 678 24.15 17.39 20.57
N ASP A 679 24.28 16.50 21.55
CA ASP A 679 25.54 16.18 22.23
C ASP A 679 26.01 14.75 21.93
N LYS A 680 25.48 14.13 20.87
CA LYS A 680 25.79 12.75 20.47
C LYS A 680 26.50 12.67 19.12
N VAL A 681 26.12 13.51 18.17
CA VAL A 681 26.75 13.57 16.84
C VAL A 681 27.04 15.02 16.48
N SER A 682 28.07 15.27 15.68
CA SER A 682 28.58 16.62 15.45
C SER A 682 27.59 17.57 14.75
N SER A 683 26.64 17.05 13.98
CA SER A 683 25.56 17.82 13.34
C SER A 683 24.42 18.16 14.31
N GLY A 684 24.24 17.37 15.37
CA GLY A 684 23.06 17.36 16.23
C GLY A 684 21.78 16.89 15.53
N GLY A 685 21.87 16.10 14.46
CA GLY A 685 20.70 15.73 13.65
C GLY A 685 20.86 14.50 12.76
N THR A 686 19.74 14.12 12.14
CA THR A 686 19.64 13.04 11.15
C THR A 686 19.67 13.58 9.72
N LEU A 687 20.14 12.79 8.76
CA LEU A 687 20.24 13.14 7.33
C LEU A 687 18.93 13.72 6.79
N ASN A 688 19.00 14.79 5.99
CA ASN A 688 17.85 15.40 5.33
C ASN A 688 18.20 15.81 3.89
N LEU A 689 17.78 14.98 2.95
CA LEU A 689 18.19 15.07 1.54
C LEU A 689 17.51 16.22 0.79
N GLU A 690 16.30 16.60 1.20
CA GLU A 690 15.64 17.81 0.71
C GLU A 690 16.51 19.05 0.96
N LYS A 691 17.05 19.21 2.18
CA LYS A 691 17.94 20.33 2.51
C LYS A 691 19.29 20.23 1.82
N VAL A 692 19.86 19.01 1.73
CA VAL A 692 21.14 18.78 1.06
C VAL A 692 21.05 19.20 -0.41
N LEU A 693 20.05 18.75 -1.16
CA LEU A 693 19.93 19.12 -2.57
C LEU A 693 19.50 20.57 -2.77
N ALA A 694 18.66 21.12 -1.88
CA ALA A 694 18.37 22.56 -1.88
C ALA A 694 19.66 23.39 -1.74
N HIS A 695 20.62 22.95 -0.91
CA HIS A 695 21.92 23.61 -0.78
C HIS A 695 22.79 23.42 -2.04
N VAL A 696 22.90 22.20 -2.56
CA VAL A 696 23.68 21.91 -3.78
C VAL A 696 23.20 22.76 -4.97
N ASN A 697 21.88 22.96 -5.08
CA ASN A 697 21.25 23.81 -6.09
C ASN A 697 21.67 25.29 -6.03
N THR A 698 22.25 25.75 -4.92
CA THR A 698 22.74 27.14 -4.76
C THR A 698 24.23 27.30 -5.05
N LEU A 699 24.96 26.22 -5.31
CA LEU A 699 26.39 26.28 -5.56
C LEU A 699 26.66 26.97 -6.90
N PRO A 700 27.66 27.87 -6.97
CA PRO A 700 27.98 28.59 -8.19
C PRO A 700 28.56 27.64 -9.25
N SER A 701 28.00 27.67 -10.46
CA SER A 701 28.50 26.91 -11.60
C SER A 701 29.92 27.35 -11.97
N SER A 702 30.85 26.40 -12.11
CA SER A 702 32.19 26.66 -12.65
C SER A 702 32.16 26.68 -14.19
N ALA A 703 31.77 27.80 -14.80
CA ALA A 703 32.01 28.03 -16.23
C ALA A 703 32.26 29.52 -16.53
N GLY A 704 33.54 29.85 -16.70
CA GLY A 704 33.98 31.01 -17.46
C GLY A 704 34.29 30.60 -18.91
N ASP A 705 33.63 31.27 -19.85
CA ASP A 705 34.10 31.74 -21.16
C ASP A 705 34.97 30.83 -22.07
N ASN A 706 34.37 30.26 -23.14
CA ASN A 706 34.62 30.64 -24.54
C ASN A 706 34.01 29.66 -25.57
N GLY A 707 33.50 30.22 -26.68
CA GLY A 707 33.52 29.54 -27.99
C GLY A 707 32.21 29.47 -28.78
N GLY A 708 31.80 30.59 -29.39
CA GLY A 708 30.75 30.61 -30.41
C GLY A 708 31.17 30.01 -31.76
N GLY A 709 30.17 29.52 -32.51
CA GLY A 709 30.30 29.17 -33.93
C GLY A 709 28.92 28.81 -34.51
N GLY A 710 28.42 29.62 -35.46
CA GLY A 710 27.10 29.50 -36.06
C GLY A 710 27.06 28.96 -37.50
N GLY A 711 25.83 28.84 -38.03
CA GLY A 711 25.45 28.55 -39.42
C GLY A 711 24.79 27.17 -39.57
N GLY A 712 23.63 26.92 -40.17
CA GLY A 712 22.76 27.68 -41.08
C GLY A 712 22.37 26.75 -42.26
N GLY A 713 21.07 26.58 -42.57
CA GLY A 713 20.60 26.01 -43.85
C GLY A 713 19.42 25.03 -43.75
N GLY A 714 18.28 25.39 -44.36
CA GLY A 714 17.05 24.60 -44.39
C GLY A 714 16.83 23.78 -45.67
N GLY A 715 15.69 23.10 -45.75
CA GLY A 715 15.19 22.46 -46.98
C GLY A 715 14.02 21.51 -46.71
N GLY A 716 12.83 21.85 -47.18
CA GLY A 716 11.62 21.01 -47.09
C GLY A 716 11.47 20.01 -48.25
N GLY A 717 10.68 18.96 -48.02
CA GLY A 717 10.18 18.03 -49.02
C GLY A 717 9.03 17.19 -48.44
N ALA A 718 7.86 17.23 -49.08
CA ALA A 718 6.65 16.45 -48.76
C ALA A 718 6.51 15.22 -49.69
N PRO A 719 5.45 14.38 -49.58
CA PRO A 719 5.41 13.16 -48.78
C PRO A 719 5.26 11.87 -49.62
N ALA A 720 5.51 10.71 -49.01
CA ALA A 720 5.25 9.36 -49.57
C ALA A 720 4.15 8.64 -48.74
N PRO A 721 3.49 7.59 -49.29
CA PRO A 721 2.06 7.32 -49.08
C PRO A 721 1.71 6.61 -47.77
N GLN A 722 0.48 6.85 -47.30
CA GLN A 722 -0.09 6.32 -46.06
C GLN A 722 -0.30 4.79 -46.09
N PRO A 723 0.10 4.08 -45.02
CA PRO A 723 -0.57 2.88 -44.57
C PRO A 723 -1.80 3.23 -43.69
N LYS A 724 -2.80 2.34 -43.69
CA LYS A 724 -4.02 2.45 -42.89
C LYS A 724 -3.74 2.86 -41.45
N VAL A 725 -4.38 3.95 -41.01
CA VAL A 725 -4.33 4.43 -39.64
C VAL A 725 -5.14 3.47 -38.76
N GLU A 726 -4.44 2.61 -38.02
CA GLU A 726 -4.97 2.14 -36.74
C GLU A 726 -5.11 3.35 -35.80
N PRO A 727 -6.17 3.41 -34.98
CA PRO A 727 -6.33 4.51 -34.03
C PRO A 727 -5.10 4.59 -33.12
N ALA A 728 -4.72 5.82 -32.73
CA ALA A 728 -3.61 6.05 -31.81
C ALA A 728 -3.76 5.17 -30.55
N PRO A 729 -2.65 4.65 -29.98
CA PRO A 729 -2.67 3.86 -28.75
C PRO A 729 -3.54 4.54 -27.67
N GLY A 730 -4.45 3.79 -27.05
CA GLY A 730 -5.34 4.32 -26.01
C GLY A 730 -6.61 5.03 -26.49
N THR A 731 -6.97 4.94 -27.78
CA THR A 731 -8.24 5.46 -28.32
C THR A 731 -9.08 4.37 -29.01
N ALA A 732 -10.39 4.38 -28.81
CA ALA A 732 -11.36 3.52 -29.47
C ALA A 732 -12.54 4.34 -30.00
N GLU A 733 -13.05 3.97 -31.19
CA GLU A 733 -14.21 4.61 -31.80
C GLU A 733 -15.32 3.58 -32.03
N LEU A 734 -16.55 3.94 -31.63
CA LEU A 734 -17.74 3.15 -31.82
C LEU A 734 -18.73 3.92 -32.70
N LYS A 735 -19.22 3.31 -33.78
CA LYS A 735 -20.33 3.86 -34.54
C LYS A 735 -21.66 3.40 -33.95
N ALA A 736 -22.55 4.34 -33.66
CA ALA A 736 -23.89 4.08 -33.17
C ALA A 736 -24.80 3.58 -34.30
N THR A 737 -25.49 2.46 -34.07
CA THR A 737 -26.46 1.89 -35.02
C THR A 737 -27.84 2.55 -34.94
N GLY A 738 -28.11 3.28 -33.85
CA GLY A 738 -29.44 3.76 -33.48
C GLY A 738 -30.29 2.73 -32.74
N GLU A 739 -29.86 1.46 -32.70
CA GLU A 739 -30.44 0.36 -31.94
C GLU A 739 -29.70 0.15 -30.61
N ALA A 740 -30.14 -0.81 -29.79
CA ALA A 740 -29.43 -1.15 -28.56
C ALA A 740 -28.08 -1.82 -28.91
N GLN A 741 -26.99 -1.33 -28.33
CA GLN A 741 -25.64 -1.78 -28.64
C GLN A 741 -24.80 -1.90 -27.37
N LYS A 742 -24.08 -3.02 -27.23
CA LYS A 742 -23.07 -3.23 -26.18
C LYS A 742 -21.69 -3.30 -26.80
N ALA A 743 -20.71 -2.72 -26.14
CA ALA A 743 -19.32 -2.75 -26.57
C ALA A 743 -18.37 -2.78 -25.36
N GLU A 744 -17.23 -3.44 -25.53
CA GLU A 744 -16.07 -3.28 -24.66
C GLU A 744 -14.95 -2.64 -25.50
N VAL A 745 -14.32 -1.60 -24.97
CA VAL A 745 -13.30 -0.82 -25.66
C VAL A 745 -12.06 -0.66 -24.77
N LEU A 746 -10.96 -0.26 -25.39
CA LEU A 746 -9.67 -0.06 -24.69
C LEU A 746 -9.24 -1.32 -23.92
N ASN A 747 -9.25 -2.48 -24.59
CA ASN A 747 -8.89 -3.79 -24.01
C ASN A 747 -9.69 -4.16 -22.75
N GLY A 748 -10.98 -3.82 -22.72
CA GLY A 748 -11.89 -4.13 -21.61
C GLY A 748 -11.79 -3.16 -20.42
N LEU A 749 -11.03 -2.06 -20.55
CA LEU A 749 -11.00 -0.98 -19.57
C LEU A 749 -12.37 -0.29 -19.43
N VAL A 750 -13.14 -0.23 -20.53
CA VAL A 750 -14.47 0.40 -20.55
C VAL A 750 -15.49 -0.52 -21.22
N SER A 751 -16.59 -0.76 -20.52
CA SER A 751 -17.81 -1.40 -21.06
C SER A 751 -18.90 -0.35 -21.25
N ILE A 752 -19.61 -0.41 -22.37
CA ILE A 752 -20.62 0.59 -22.77
C ILE A 752 -21.88 -0.15 -23.20
N ASP A 753 -23.02 0.23 -22.62
CA ASP A 753 -24.35 -0.26 -22.97
C ASP A 753 -25.20 0.95 -23.42
N ILE A 754 -25.33 1.07 -24.74
CA ILE A 754 -26.03 2.15 -25.44
C ILE A 754 -27.47 1.69 -25.67
N PRO A 755 -28.49 2.26 -25.00
CA PRO A 755 -29.87 1.89 -25.25
C PRO A 755 -30.35 2.41 -26.61
N ALA A 756 -31.37 1.75 -27.17
CA ALA A 756 -31.95 2.16 -28.44
C ALA A 756 -32.40 3.63 -28.41
N GLY A 757 -31.99 4.38 -29.44
CA GLY A 757 -32.25 5.82 -29.55
C GLY A 757 -31.47 6.72 -28.61
N ALA A 758 -30.47 6.23 -27.86
CA ALA A 758 -29.60 7.08 -27.03
C ALA A 758 -28.68 7.96 -27.87
N LEU A 759 -28.16 7.42 -28.97
CA LEU A 759 -27.34 8.11 -29.97
C LEU A 759 -28.01 7.99 -31.35
N HIS A 760 -27.89 9.05 -32.16
CA HIS A 760 -28.38 9.05 -33.53
C HIS A 760 -27.64 7.98 -34.35
N LYS A 761 -28.34 7.36 -35.30
CA LYS A 761 -27.73 6.41 -36.25
C LYS A 761 -26.56 7.10 -36.98
N ASP A 762 -25.42 6.44 -37.04
CA ASP A 762 -24.16 6.97 -37.60
C ASP A 762 -23.41 8.00 -36.74
N ALA A 763 -23.89 8.33 -35.53
CA ALA A 763 -23.08 9.09 -34.58
C ALA A 763 -21.84 8.29 -34.15
N SER A 764 -20.67 8.92 -34.10
CA SER A 764 -19.47 8.28 -33.55
C SER A 764 -19.31 8.63 -32.07
N LEU A 765 -19.02 7.62 -31.26
CA LEU A 765 -18.59 7.74 -29.88
C LEU A 765 -17.11 7.38 -29.81
N THR A 766 -16.28 8.37 -29.51
CA THR A 766 -14.85 8.20 -29.28
C THR A 766 -14.59 8.11 -27.79
N VAL A 767 -13.85 7.08 -27.38
CA VAL A 767 -13.39 6.89 -25.99
C VAL A 767 -11.88 6.84 -26.00
N ALA A 768 -11.24 7.70 -25.21
CA ALA A 768 -9.79 7.79 -25.15
C ALA A 768 -9.30 7.86 -23.71
N VAL A 769 -8.14 7.27 -23.44
CA VAL A 769 -7.36 7.55 -22.24
C VAL A 769 -6.76 8.94 -22.40
N ALA A 770 -7.34 9.92 -21.71
CA ALA A 770 -6.91 11.32 -21.78
C ALA A 770 -5.72 11.63 -20.86
N ALA A 771 -5.58 10.88 -19.77
CA ALA A 771 -4.43 10.90 -18.88
C ALA A 771 -4.37 9.61 -18.05
N GLU A 772 -3.18 9.05 -17.85
CA GLU A 772 -2.99 7.85 -17.01
C GLU A 772 -3.29 8.13 -15.53
N THR A 773 -3.07 9.37 -15.09
CA THR A 773 -3.33 9.82 -13.71
C THR A 773 -4.20 11.08 -13.72
N PRO A 774 -5.36 11.07 -13.04
CA PRO A 774 -6.20 12.27 -12.89
C PRO A 774 -5.50 13.41 -12.13
N ALA A 775 -5.28 14.55 -12.79
CA ALA A 775 -4.77 15.75 -12.15
C ALA A 775 -5.86 16.43 -11.29
N GLY A 776 -5.46 17.03 -10.15
CA GLY A 776 -6.37 17.80 -9.31
C GLY A 776 -7.43 16.98 -8.56
N ALA A 777 -7.10 15.74 -8.20
CA ALA A 777 -7.98 14.84 -7.44
C ALA A 777 -8.59 15.54 -6.19
N PRO A 778 -9.85 15.24 -5.82
CA PRO A 778 -10.44 15.78 -4.60
C PRO A 778 -9.58 15.46 -3.35
N VAL A 779 -9.58 16.33 -2.35
CA VAL A 779 -8.80 16.12 -1.11
C VAL A 779 -9.19 14.80 -0.43
N GLY A 780 -8.21 13.94 -0.19
CA GLY A 780 -8.40 12.59 0.36
C GLY A 780 -8.88 11.56 -0.66
N ALA A 781 -8.86 11.86 -1.96
CA ALA A 781 -9.22 10.92 -3.02
C ALA A 781 -8.02 10.12 -3.52
N ILE A 782 -8.21 8.82 -3.68
CA ILE A 782 -7.29 7.91 -4.38
C ILE A 782 -7.85 7.67 -5.78
N ALA A 783 -7.06 7.96 -6.81
CA ALA A 783 -7.45 7.71 -8.20
C ALA A 783 -7.32 6.21 -8.52
N ALA A 784 -8.46 5.56 -8.76
CA ALA A 784 -8.56 4.12 -9.04
C ALA A 784 -8.74 3.81 -10.53
N SER A 785 -8.74 4.81 -11.42
CA SER A 785 -8.71 4.62 -12.88
C SER A 785 -7.95 5.76 -13.56
N PRO A 786 -7.51 5.59 -14.82
CA PRO A 786 -7.10 6.72 -15.66
C PRO A 786 -8.28 7.66 -15.95
N VAL A 787 -7.97 8.83 -16.51
CA VAL A 787 -8.98 9.76 -17.05
C VAL A 787 -9.42 9.26 -18.42
N LEU A 788 -10.70 8.99 -18.55
CA LEU A 788 -11.34 8.54 -19.77
C LEU A 788 -12.18 9.66 -20.36
N SER A 789 -11.80 10.14 -21.53
CA SER A 789 -12.58 11.11 -22.29
C SER A 789 -13.58 10.38 -23.17
N PHE A 790 -14.85 10.79 -23.07
CA PHE A 790 -15.93 10.35 -23.93
C PHE A 790 -16.33 11.54 -24.80
N GLN A 791 -16.34 11.34 -26.12
CA GLN A 791 -16.73 12.36 -27.10
C GLN A 791 -17.72 11.76 -28.08
N THR A 792 -18.75 12.53 -28.45
CA THR A 792 -19.75 12.09 -29.41
C THR A 792 -19.94 13.11 -30.51
N SER A 793 -20.18 12.65 -31.74
CA SER A 793 -20.47 13.52 -32.88
C SER A 793 -21.91 14.08 -32.87
N ALA A 794 -22.78 13.60 -31.97
CA ALA A 794 -24.16 14.07 -31.80
C ALA A 794 -24.59 14.06 -30.32
N PRO A 795 -25.49 14.98 -29.89
CA PRO A 795 -25.95 15.04 -28.49
C PRO A 795 -26.58 13.73 -28.03
N LEU A 796 -26.39 13.44 -26.75
CA LEU A 796 -26.97 12.27 -26.11
C LEU A 796 -28.46 12.51 -25.79
N ALA A 797 -29.34 11.67 -26.32
CA ALA A 797 -30.79 11.80 -26.12
C ALA A 797 -31.31 11.04 -24.89
N ARG A 798 -30.59 10.01 -24.45
CA ARG A 798 -30.92 9.16 -23.29
C ARG A 798 -29.63 8.72 -22.59
N PRO A 799 -29.64 8.47 -21.27
CA PRO A 799 -28.44 8.07 -20.56
C PRO A 799 -27.81 6.79 -21.13
N VAL A 800 -26.49 6.72 -21.13
CA VAL A 800 -25.70 5.54 -21.55
C VAL A 800 -25.05 4.94 -20.33
N LYS A 801 -25.18 3.62 -20.15
CA LYS A 801 -24.59 2.92 -19.01
C LYS A 801 -23.14 2.56 -19.34
N VAL A 802 -22.21 3.00 -18.51
CA VAL A 802 -20.77 2.81 -18.69
C VAL A 802 -20.19 2.13 -17.46
N GLY A 803 -19.46 1.04 -17.65
CA GLY A 803 -18.65 0.40 -16.62
C GLY A 803 -17.18 0.68 -16.87
N ILE A 804 -16.53 1.38 -15.94
CA ILE A 804 -15.09 1.69 -16.01
C ILE A 804 -14.37 0.72 -15.07
N LYS A 805 -13.35 0.02 -15.57
CA LYS A 805 -12.53 -0.87 -14.74
C LYS A 805 -11.69 -0.04 -13.77
N TYR A 806 -11.66 -0.46 -12.52
CA TYR A 806 -10.81 0.16 -11.50
C TYR A 806 -9.65 -0.74 -11.14
N ASP A 807 -8.56 -0.11 -10.73
CA ASP A 807 -7.37 -0.78 -10.21
C ASP A 807 -7.55 -1.00 -8.71
N ALA A 808 -7.86 -2.24 -8.33
CA ALA A 808 -8.09 -2.61 -6.94
C ALA A 808 -6.82 -2.52 -6.08
N SER A 809 -5.62 -2.64 -6.69
CA SER A 809 -4.35 -2.56 -5.95
C SER A 809 -4.14 -1.19 -5.31
N ARG A 810 -4.69 -0.13 -5.92
CA ARG A 810 -4.58 1.26 -5.43
C ARG A 810 -5.41 1.53 -4.17
N LEU A 811 -6.35 0.65 -3.81
CA LEU A 811 -7.27 0.89 -2.70
C LEU A 811 -6.65 0.65 -1.31
N GLY A 812 -5.59 -0.15 -1.21
CA GLY A 812 -5.07 -0.63 0.08
C GLY A 812 -6.18 -1.27 0.92
N SER A 813 -6.36 -0.79 2.15
CA SER A 813 -7.40 -1.27 3.09
C SER A 813 -8.76 -0.55 2.97
N LEU A 814 -8.92 0.39 2.02
CA LEU A 814 -10.19 1.10 1.87
C LEU A 814 -11.30 0.18 1.37
N ASP A 815 -12.51 0.37 1.91
CA ASP A 815 -13.69 -0.34 1.41
C ASP A 815 -13.94 0.03 -0.06
N PRO A 816 -13.95 -0.93 -1.01
CA PRO A 816 -14.21 -0.66 -2.42
C PRO A 816 -15.57 0.01 -2.68
N ARG A 817 -16.53 -0.08 -1.75
CA ARG A 817 -17.80 0.65 -1.84
C ARG A 817 -17.62 2.17 -1.79
N THR A 818 -16.46 2.69 -1.40
CA THR A 818 -16.15 4.13 -1.44
C THR A 818 -15.88 4.66 -2.85
N LEU A 819 -15.63 3.76 -3.82
CA LEU A 819 -15.38 4.10 -5.22
C LEU A 819 -16.57 4.81 -5.87
N GLN A 820 -16.29 5.91 -6.56
CA GLN A 820 -17.25 6.68 -7.34
C GLN A 820 -16.59 7.16 -8.64
N VAL A 821 -17.40 7.28 -9.69
CA VAL A 821 -17.01 7.99 -10.90
C VAL A 821 -17.19 9.49 -10.65
N PHE A 822 -16.16 10.25 -11.00
CA PHE A 822 -16.18 11.70 -11.01
C PHE A 822 -16.08 12.19 -12.45
N ARG A 823 -16.81 13.28 -12.73
CA ARG A 823 -16.71 14.03 -13.96
C ARG A 823 -15.78 15.21 -13.76
N GLN A 824 -14.89 15.45 -14.71
CA GLN A 824 -14.11 16.68 -14.76
C GLN A 824 -14.97 17.82 -15.33
N ASN A 825 -14.97 18.96 -14.63
CA ASN A 825 -15.52 20.23 -15.13
C ASN A 825 -14.51 20.95 -16.04
N ASP A 826 -14.97 21.97 -16.76
CA ASP A 826 -14.14 22.76 -17.67
C ASP A 826 -12.98 23.49 -16.96
N ASP A 827 -13.12 23.76 -15.66
CA ASP A 827 -12.08 24.35 -14.81
C ASP A 827 -11.08 23.33 -14.25
N GLY A 828 -11.22 22.06 -14.63
CA GLY A 828 -10.38 20.94 -14.16
C GLY A 828 -10.81 20.34 -12.82
N THR A 829 -11.82 20.89 -12.14
CA THR A 829 -12.33 20.34 -10.88
C THR A 829 -13.16 19.07 -11.09
N TRP A 830 -13.19 18.20 -10.08
CA TRP A 830 -13.91 16.93 -10.15
C TRP A 830 -15.20 16.97 -9.35
N VAL A 831 -16.30 16.54 -9.96
CA VAL A 831 -17.61 16.41 -9.33
C VAL A 831 -18.05 14.95 -9.37
N ALA A 832 -18.42 14.40 -8.21
CA ALA A 832 -18.93 13.04 -8.13
C ALA A 832 -20.21 12.92 -8.95
N VAL A 833 -20.27 11.94 -9.85
CA VAL A 833 -21.47 11.55 -10.59
C VAL A 833 -22.05 10.22 -10.11
N GLY A 834 -21.52 9.70 -9.00
CA GLY A 834 -21.96 8.47 -8.36
C GLY A 834 -21.31 7.24 -8.97
N GLY A 835 -22.04 6.13 -8.99
CA GLY A 835 -21.58 4.87 -9.55
C GLY A 835 -21.73 3.71 -8.57
N ARG A 836 -21.94 2.53 -9.15
CA ARG A 836 -22.17 1.27 -8.44
C ARG A 836 -21.03 0.31 -8.74
N LEU A 837 -20.41 -0.22 -7.69
CA LEU A 837 -19.37 -1.21 -7.78
C LEU A 837 -19.93 -2.52 -8.33
N ASN A 838 -19.36 -3.01 -9.42
CA ASN A 838 -19.55 -4.36 -9.90
C ASN A 838 -18.28 -5.15 -9.56
N ARG A 839 -18.35 -5.95 -8.49
CA ARG A 839 -17.21 -6.72 -7.98
C ARG A 839 -16.77 -7.85 -8.90
N GLU A 840 -17.70 -8.48 -9.61
CA GLU A 840 -17.41 -9.58 -10.54
C GLU A 840 -16.56 -9.09 -11.71
N LYS A 841 -16.89 -7.91 -12.25
CA LYS A 841 -16.17 -7.34 -13.40
C LYS A 841 -15.00 -6.42 -13.00
N GLY A 842 -14.86 -6.10 -11.72
CA GLY A 842 -13.88 -5.11 -11.25
C GLY A 842 -14.13 -3.72 -11.85
N THR A 843 -15.40 -3.33 -12.02
CA THR A 843 -15.78 -2.05 -12.64
C THR A 843 -16.66 -1.20 -11.74
N VAL A 844 -16.61 0.12 -11.86
CA VAL A 844 -17.64 1.02 -11.33
C VAL A 844 -18.56 1.43 -12.47
N VAL A 845 -19.84 1.19 -12.29
CA VAL A 845 -20.89 1.36 -13.29
C VAL A 845 -21.69 2.62 -13.03
N VAL A 846 -21.78 3.50 -14.03
CA VAL A 846 -22.48 4.79 -13.96
C VAL A 846 -23.37 4.99 -15.19
N GLU A 847 -24.47 5.74 -15.03
CA GLU A 847 -25.31 6.19 -16.14
C GLU A 847 -24.94 7.62 -16.51
N LEU A 848 -24.37 7.80 -17.70
CA LEU A 848 -23.92 9.09 -18.20
C LEU A 848 -25.05 9.78 -18.97
N THR A 849 -25.47 10.95 -18.50
CA THR A 849 -26.51 11.79 -19.15
C THR A 849 -25.92 12.74 -20.20
N HIS A 850 -24.61 12.87 -20.25
CA HIS A 850 -23.81 13.60 -21.21
C HIS A 850 -22.39 12.99 -21.18
N PHE A 851 -21.55 13.32 -22.15
CA PHE A 851 -20.16 12.85 -22.18
C PHE A 851 -19.19 13.98 -21.84
N SER A 852 -18.08 13.61 -21.19
CA SER A 852 -17.00 14.45 -20.68
C SER A 852 -15.80 13.55 -20.37
N SER A 853 -14.83 14.06 -19.64
CA SER A 853 -13.77 13.28 -19.00
C SER A 853 -14.24 12.74 -17.65
N TYR A 854 -14.02 11.45 -17.42
CA TYR A 854 -14.38 10.76 -16.19
C TYR A 854 -13.20 9.98 -15.61
N ALA A 855 -13.15 9.86 -14.30
CA ALA A 855 -12.21 8.98 -13.60
C ALA A 855 -12.88 8.40 -12.36
N ILE A 856 -12.38 7.26 -11.88
CA ILE A 856 -12.81 6.66 -10.63
C ILE A 856 -11.92 7.16 -9.51
N PHE A 857 -12.54 7.65 -8.44
CA PHE A 857 -11.85 7.95 -7.19
C PHE A 857 -12.48 7.19 -6.01
N ALA A 858 -11.64 6.71 -5.10
CA ALA A 858 -12.04 6.28 -3.77
C ALA A 858 -11.74 7.40 -2.77
N LEU A 859 -12.75 7.89 -2.05
CA LEU A 859 -12.55 8.95 -1.05
C LEU A 859 -12.23 8.34 0.32
N LYS A 860 -11.04 8.65 0.86
CA LYS A 860 -10.68 8.39 2.25
C LYS A 860 -11.19 9.53 3.13
N LYS A 861 -12.04 9.19 4.09
CA LYS A 861 -12.55 10.11 5.13
C LYS A 861 -12.22 9.53 6.49
N THR A 862 -11.73 10.36 7.40
CA THR A 862 -11.40 10.01 8.78
C THR A 862 -11.82 11.16 9.68
N PHE A 863 -12.20 10.85 10.93
CA PHE A 863 -12.60 11.84 11.92
C PHE A 863 -11.89 11.57 13.25
N ASN A 864 -11.51 12.64 13.95
CA ASN A 864 -10.67 12.58 15.15
C ASN A 864 -11.29 11.76 16.30
N ASP A 865 -12.62 11.72 16.37
CA ASP A 865 -13.41 11.06 17.41
C ASP A 865 -14.09 9.75 16.93
N ALA A 866 -13.76 9.29 15.71
CA ALA A 866 -14.33 8.07 15.15
C ALA A 866 -13.30 6.93 14.96
N GLY A 867 -11.99 7.19 15.07
CA GLY A 867 -10.91 6.26 14.70
C GLY A 867 -10.81 4.95 15.50
N ALA A 868 -11.47 4.85 16.65
CA ALA A 868 -11.60 3.62 17.44
C ALA A 868 -13.08 3.26 17.74
N HIS A 869 -14.01 3.95 17.07
CA HIS A 869 -15.43 3.81 17.34
C HIS A 869 -16.01 2.60 16.60
N TRP A 870 -16.95 1.86 17.22
CA TRP A 870 -17.53 0.64 16.61
C TRP A 870 -18.20 0.89 15.25
N ALA A 871 -18.67 2.13 15.01
CA ALA A 871 -19.29 2.57 13.76
C ALA A 871 -18.32 3.21 12.75
N GLN A 872 -17.01 3.20 13.00
CA GLN A 872 -16.01 3.90 12.18
C GLN A 872 -16.19 3.60 10.70
N LYS A 873 -16.19 2.32 10.32
CA LYS A 873 -16.26 1.89 8.91
C LYS A 873 -17.50 2.42 8.20
N ASP A 874 -18.66 2.37 8.86
CA ASP A 874 -19.92 2.85 8.27
C ASP A 874 -19.96 4.38 8.21
N ILE A 875 -19.42 5.07 9.23
CA ILE A 875 -19.28 6.54 9.24
C ILE A 875 -18.41 6.99 8.05
N GLU A 876 -17.24 6.38 7.90
CA GLU A 876 -16.28 6.73 6.86
C GLU A 876 -16.80 6.39 5.46
N LEU A 877 -17.48 5.24 5.28
CA LEU A 877 -18.13 4.87 4.02
C LEU A 877 -19.21 5.87 3.62
N MET A 878 -20.10 6.21 4.55
CA MET A 878 -21.20 7.13 4.28
C MET A 878 -20.69 8.57 4.04
N ALA A 879 -19.57 8.94 4.67
CA ALA A 879 -18.90 10.21 4.42
C ALA A 879 -18.16 10.25 3.08
N ALA A 880 -17.48 9.16 2.72
CA ALA A 880 -16.86 8.99 1.41
C ALA A 880 -17.89 9.09 0.28
N ARG A 881 -19.11 8.56 0.50
CA ARG A 881 -20.25 8.70 -0.41
C ARG A 881 -20.94 10.06 -0.38
N GLY A 882 -20.45 11.02 0.42
CA GLY A 882 -20.99 12.38 0.50
C GLY A 882 -22.37 12.49 1.17
N ILE A 883 -22.83 11.42 1.83
CA ILE A 883 -24.17 11.35 2.42
C ILE A 883 -24.16 12.01 3.79
N ILE A 884 -23.19 11.67 4.64
CA ILE A 884 -23.05 12.25 5.98
C ILE A 884 -21.67 12.92 6.15
N GLY A 885 -21.63 14.16 6.62
CA GLY A 885 -20.39 14.90 6.86
C GLY A 885 -20.04 15.03 8.34
N GLY A 886 -18.77 15.34 8.63
CA GLY A 886 -18.33 15.80 9.95
C GLY A 886 -18.44 17.32 10.11
N TYR A 887 -17.86 17.83 11.19
CA TYR A 887 -17.82 19.25 11.53
C TYR A 887 -16.47 19.86 11.11
N GLU A 888 -16.41 21.19 11.05
CA GLU A 888 -15.20 21.93 10.63
C GLU A 888 -14.00 21.72 11.56
N ASP A 889 -14.24 21.32 12.81
CA ASP A 889 -13.22 20.97 13.81
C ASP A 889 -12.60 19.57 13.59
N GLY A 890 -12.99 18.86 12.53
CA GLY A 890 -12.51 17.51 12.21
C GLY A 890 -13.20 16.38 12.98
N THR A 891 -14.22 16.68 13.79
CA THR A 891 -15.01 15.67 14.53
C THR A 891 -16.24 15.21 13.76
N PHE A 892 -16.75 14.02 14.09
CA PHE A 892 -18.02 13.48 13.59
C PHE A 892 -19.16 13.56 14.61
N ARG A 893 -18.82 13.56 15.91
CA ARG A 893 -19.71 13.54 17.08
C ARG A 893 -20.66 12.33 17.05
N PRO A 894 -20.14 11.10 17.17
CA PRO A 894 -20.90 9.86 16.96
C PRO A 894 -22.12 9.71 17.87
N GLU A 895 -22.03 10.19 19.11
CA GLU A 895 -23.09 10.08 20.13
C GLU A 895 -24.14 11.20 20.07
N LYS A 896 -23.95 12.23 19.23
CA LYS A 896 -24.94 13.32 19.10
C LYS A 896 -26.24 12.75 18.49
N PRO A 897 -27.42 13.02 19.07
CA PRO A 897 -28.71 12.67 18.46
C PRO A 897 -28.92 13.32 17.09
N VAL A 898 -29.67 12.65 16.22
CA VAL A 898 -30.03 13.13 14.87
C VAL A 898 -31.45 13.72 14.88
N SER A 899 -31.62 14.91 14.30
CA SER A 899 -32.93 15.56 14.13
C SER A 899 -33.69 15.04 12.91
N ARG A 900 -35.00 15.29 12.85
CA ARG A 900 -35.85 14.93 11.70
C ARG A 900 -35.44 15.66 10.41
N ALA A 901 -35.00 16.92 10.51
CA ALA A 901 -34.46 17.66 9.38
C ALA A 901 -33.13 17.07 8.89
N GLU A 902 -32.22 16.71 9.80
CA GLU A 902 -30.96 16.04 9.46
C GLU A 902 -31.26 14.69 8.76
N LEU A 903 -32.16 13.87 9.31
CA LEU A 903 -32.55 12.61 8.67
C LEU A 903 -33.16 12.81 7.27
N ALA A 904 -34.03 13.81 7.08
CA ALA A 904 -34.59 14.13 5.77
C ALA A 904 -33.49 14.44 4.75
N ALA A 905 -32.51 15.26 5.12
CA ALA A 905 -31.38 15.59 4.26
C ALA A 905 -30.52 14.36 3.94
N LEU A 906 -30.25 13.50 4.93
CA LEU A 906 -29.49 12.26 4.72
C LEU A 906 -30.22 11.29 3.78
N LEU A 907 -31.54 11.12 3.91
CA LEU A 907 -32.33 10.24 3.06
C LEU A 907 -32.45 10.76 1.63
N VAL A 908 -32.63 12.08 1.44
CA VAL A 908 -32.65 12.71 0.12
C VAL A 908 -31.32 12.50 -0.59
N LYS A 909 -30.19 12.69 0.11
CA LYS A 909 -28.84 12.40 -0.43
C LYS A 909 -28.63 10.93 -0.75
N LEU A 910 -28.95 10.04 0.20
CA LEU A 910 -28.81 8.60 0.04
C LEU A 910 -29.54 8.08 -1.21
N LEU A 911 -30.75 8.57 -1.45
CA LEU A 911 -31.61 8.17 -2.56
C LEU A 911 -31.38 8.97 -3.85
N GLY A 912 -30.40 9.89 -3.87
CA GLY A 912 -30.10 10.74 -5.03
C GLY A 912 -31.26 11.63 -5.47
N LEU A 913 -32.13 12.04 -4.55
CA LEU A 913 -33.30 12.86 -4.86
C LEU A 913 -32.91 14.33 -4.98
N SER A 914 -33.50 15.03 -5.95
CA SER A 914 -33.35 16.48 -6.06
C SER A 914 -34.19 17.21 -5.02
N GLU A 915 -33.61 18.26 -4.43
CA GLU A 915 -34.35 19.20 -3.58
C GLU A 915 -35.51 19.86 -4.33
N VAL A 916 -36.54 20.23 -3.57
CA VAL A 916 -37.74 20.86 -4.12
C VAL A 916 -38.11 22.03 -3.23
N ARG A 917 -38.25 23.22 -3.81
CA ARG A 917 -38.60 24.42 -3.06
C ARG A 917 -39.93 24.98 -3.59
N PRO A 918 -41.08 24.45 -3.14
CA PRO A 918 -42.37 24.99 -3.56
C PRO A 918 -42.54 26.43 -3.07
N GLU A 919 -43.36 27.22 -3.76
CA GLU A 919 -43.64 28.61 -3.36
C GLU A 919 -44.41 28.69 -2.04
N SER A 920 -45.21 27.67 -1.73
CA SER A 920 -45.95 27.52 -0.48
C SER A 920 -45.44 26.28 0.27
N PRO A 921 -44.97 26.42 1.53
CA PRO A 921 -44.56 25.29 2.35
C PRO A 921 -45.67 24.26 2.55
N THR A 922 -45.32 22.98 2.51
CA THR A 922 -46.22 21.88 2.89
C THR A 922 -46.48 21.88 4.40
N PHE A 923 -45.48 22.32 5.19
CA PHE A 923 -45.55 22.37 6.65
C PHE A 923 -45.37 23.79 7.18
N THR A 924 -46.14 24.15 8.20
CA THR A 924 -46.17 25.52 8.77
C THR A 924 -44.96 25.87 9.63
N ASP A 925 -44.19 24.88 10.07
CA ASP A 925 -42.98 25.03 10.91
C ASP A 925 -41.68 24.79 10.13
N VAL A 926 -41.75 24.81 8.79
CA VAL A 926 -40.58 24.68 7.90
C VAL A 926 -40.46 25.95 7.07
N GLU A 927 -39.61 26.87 7.54
CA GLU A 927 -39.40 28.17 6.89
C GLU A 927 -38.72 28.02 5.52
N PRO A 928 -39.17 28.73 4.46
CA PRO A 928 -38.55 28.67 3.12
C PRO A 928 -37.05 29.01 3.08
N SER A 929 -36.58 29.80 4.04
CA SER A 929 -35.18 30.20 4.17
C SER A 929 -34.32 29.17 4.92
N ALA A 930 -34.92 28.16 5.56
CA ALA A 930 -34.19 27.13 6.30
C ALA A 930 -33.32 26.27 5.38
N TRP A 931 -32.14 25.87 5.87
CA TRP A 931 -31.20 25.04 5.12
C TRP A 931 -31.80 23.68 4.70
N TYR A 932 -32.75 23.17 5.49
CA TYR A 932 -33.45 21.90 5.25
C TYR A 932 -34.76 22.04 4.48
N TYR A 933 -35.19 23.24 4.07
CA TYR A 933 -36.48 23.43 3.40
C TYR A 933 -36.63 22.53 2.17
N GLY A 934 -35.64 22.58 1.28
CA GLY A 934 -35.66 21.84 0.02
C GLY A 934 -35.67 20.32 0.19
N THR A 935 -34.97 19.82 1.21
CA THR A 935 -34.85 18.38 1.48
C THR A 935 -36.07 17.83 2.22
N VAL A 936 -36.64 18.58 3.16
CA VAL A 936 -37.88 18.21 3.85
C VAL A 936 -39.05 18.15 2.88
N GLU A 937 -39.20 19.14 2.01
CA GLU A 937 -40.24 19.16 0.97
C GLU A 937 -40.05 18.02 -0.04
N ALA A 938 -38.81 17.75 -0.47
CA ALA A 938 -38.52 16.60 -1.33
C ALA A 938 -38.89 15.28 -0.65
N ALA A 939 -38.48 15.08 0.61
CA ALA A 939 -38.76 13.87 1.38
C ALA A 939 -40.26 13.66 1.62
N ALA A 940 -41.01 14.73 1.88
CA ALA A 940 -42.46 14.68 2.05
C ALA A 940 -43.18 14.39 0.72
N ARG A 941 -42.76 15.02 -0.38
CA ARG A 941 -43.36 14.83 -1.71
C ARG A 941 -43.30 13.38 -2.17
N VAL A 942 -42.20 12.69 -1.91
CA VAL A 942 -42.04 11.26 -2.24
C VAL A 942 -42.47 10.32 -1.09
N GLY A 943 -42.98 10.88 0.01
CA GLY A 943 -43.56 10.13 1.13
C GLY A 943 -42.55 9.39 2.01
N LEU A 944 -41.28 9.81 2.03
CA LEU A 944 -40.23 9.23 2.88
C LEU A 944 -40.47 9.55 4.36
N LEU A 945 -40.76 10.83 4.65
CA LEU A 945 -41.07 11.34 5.98
C LEU A 945 -42.37 12.14 5.93
N ALA A 946 -43.20 11.96 6.95
CA ALA A 946 -44.46 12.69 7.09
C ALA A 946 -44.42 13.56 8.36
N GLY A 947 -45.11 14.70 8.30
CA GLY A 947 -45.42 15.53 9.46
C GLY A 947 -46.66 15.04 10.22
N ASP A 948 -46.96 15.67 11.36
CA ASP A 948 -48.12 15.39 12.20
C ASP A 948 -49.28 16.35 11.88
N GLY A 949 -49.71 16.34 10.62
CA GLY A 949 -50.72 17.25 10.10
C GLY A 949 -50.07 18.46 9.44
N ARG A 950 -50.14 19.64 10.08
CA ARG A 950 -49.56 20.88 9.54
C ARG A 950 -48.08 21.09 9.86
N ASN A 951 -47.51 20.35 10.81
CA ASN A 951 -46.13 20.54 11.25
C ASN A 951 -45.25 19.34 10.86
N PHE A 952 -43.98 19.59 10.56
CA PHE A 952 -42.95 18.59 10.29
C PHE A 952 -42.10 18.24 11.52
N ARG A 953 -41.93 19.21 12.43
CA ARG A 953 -41.06 19.17 13.61
C ARG A 953 -39.57 18.97 13.26
N PRO A 954 -38.93 19.91 12.54
CA PRO A 954 -37.58 19.73 12.00
C PRO A 954 -36.50 19.47 13.07
N ASP A 955 -36.61 20.12 14.23
CA ASP A 955 -35.61 20.03 15.30
C ASP A 955 -35.84 18.85 16.26
N ALA A 956 -36.98 18.16 16.17
CA ALA A 956 -37.25 17.01 17.02
C ALA A 956 -36.33 15.85 16.63
N THR A 957 -35.78 15.18 17.64
CA THR A 957 -34.96 13.97 17.49
C THR A 957 -35.84 12.74 17.32
N LEU A 958 -35.32 11.69 16.66
CA LEU A 958 -36.04 10.44 16.48
C LEU A 958 -35.69 9.41 17.54
N THR A 959 -36.71 8.70 18.00
CA THR A 959 -36.56 7.49 18.80
C THR A 959 -36.18 6.29 17.94
N ARG A 960 -35.58 5.27 18.56
CA ARG A 960 -35.18 4.03 17.87
C ARG A 960 -36.36 3.29 17.22
N GLN A 961 -37.53 3.29 17.85
CA GLN A 961 -38.72 2.67 17.27
C GLN A 961 -39.28 3.42 16.04
N GLU A 962 -39.14 4.76 16.00
CA GLU A 962 -39.51 5.56 14.84
C GLU A 962 -38.55 5.31 13.68
N MET A 963 -37.24 5.24 13.96
CA MET A 963 -36.25 4.88 12.97
C MET A 963 -36.49 3.49 12.37
N ALA A 964 -36.88 2.50 13.19
CA ALA A 964 -37.26 1.17 12.72
C ALA A 964 -38.40 1.22 11.69
N ALA A 965 -39.44 2.01 11.95
CA ALA A 965 -40.55 2.19 11.03
C ALA A 965 -40.13 2.88 9.72
N VAL A 966 -39.18 3.82 9.77
CA VAL A 966 -38.63 4.46 8.57
C VAL A 966 -37.85 3.45 7.73
N VAL A 967 -36.84 2.77 8.30
CA VAL A 967 -35.96 1.88 7.51
C VAL A 967 -36.69 0.67 6.93
N VAL A 968 -37.66 0.09 7.66
CA VAL A 968 -38.47 -1.04 7.14
C VAL A 968 -39.33 -0.60 5.96
N ARG A 969 -39.96 0.58 6.07
CA ARG A 969 -40.76 1.14 4.97
C ARG A 969 -39.92 1.39 3.73
N LEU A 970 -38.74 2.00 3.90
CA LEU A 970 -37.84 2.31 2.80
C LEU A 970 -37.23 1.06 2.15
N SER A 971 -37.04 0.01 2.93
CA SER A 971 -36.55 -1.28 2.43
C SER A 971 -37.57 -2.04 1.57
N GLY A 972 -38.82 -1.55 1.47
CA GLY A 972 -39.89 -2.23 0.74
C GLY A 972 -40.38 -3.53 1.41
N LEU A 973 -40.02 -3.76 2.67
CA LEU A 973 -40.35 -4.99 3.39
C LEU A 973 -41.81 -4.97 3.86
N SER A 974 -42.52 -6.06 3.57
CA SER A 974 -43.90 -6.30 4.02
C SER A 974 -43.90 -7.38 5.10
N GLY A 975 -44.48 -7.11 6.27
CA GLY A 975 -44.21 -7.88 7.49
C GLY A 975 -45.07 -9.12 7.71
N SER A 976 -44.39 -10.24 7.99
CA SER A 976 -44.71 -11.16 9.08
C SER A 976 -43.39 -11.69 9.67
N ALA A 977 -42.70 -10.86 10.45
CA ALA A 977 -41.57 -11.31 11.27
C ALA A 977 -42.09 -11.69 12.68
N PRO A 978 -41.58 -12.77 13.30
CA PRO A 978 -41.91 -13.10 14.67
C PRO A 978 -41.50 -11.96 15.62
N ALA A 979 -42.19 -11.84 16.75
CA ALA A 979 -41.87 -10.83 17.77
C ALA A 979 -40.42 -11.01 18.24
N ALA A 980 -39.70 -9.91 18.38
CA ALA A 980 -38.34 -9.93 18.90
C ALA A 980 -38.39 -10.07 20.42
N ASN A 981 -37.67 -11.06 20.97
CA ASN A 981 -37.63 -11.38 22.41
C ASN A 981 -36.79 -10.38 23.22
N PHE A 982 -37.13 -9.10 23.17
CA PHE A 982 -36.49 -8.09 24.00
C PHE A 982 -37.19 -7.99 25.37
N ALA A 983 -36.42 -7.78 26.43
CA ALA A 983 -36.94 -7.62 27.78
C ALA A 983 -37.85 -6.38 27.92
N ASP A 984 -37.60 -5.35 27.10
CA ASP A 984 -38.36 -4.10 27.02
C ASP A 984 -39.40 -4.08 25.88
N GLU A 985 -39.78 -5.25 25.33
CA GLU A 985 -40.77 -5.34 24.24
C GLU A 985 -42.09 -4.62 24.58
N LYS A 986 -42.50 -4.64 25.85
CA LYS A 986 -43.73 -3.97 26.33
C LYS A 986 -43.67 -2.45 26.21
N GLU A 987 -42.48 -1.87 26.20
CA GLU A 987 -42.25 -0.43 26.03
C GLU A 987 -42.32 0.01 24.55
N ILE A 988 -42.26 -0.95 23.61
CA ILE A 988 -42.42 -0.68 22.19
C ILE A 988 -43.88 -0.33 21.91
N ALA A 989 -44.10 0.85 21.32
CA ALA A 989 -45.43 1.32 20.98
C ALA A 989 -46.14 0.32 20.06
N PRO A 990 -47.45 0.04 20.24
CA PRO A 990 -48.16 -0.97 19.44
C PRO A 990 -48.03 -0.80 17.93
N TRP A 991 -47.99 0.45 17.45
CA TRP A 991 -47.83 0.77 16.03
C TRP A 991 -46.41 0.46 15.49
N ALA A 992 -45.40 0.43 16.35
CA ALA A 992 -44.00 0.23 15.99
C ALA A 992 -43.54 -1.23 16.11
N ARG A 993 -44.24 -2.07 16.89
CA ARG A 993 -43.83 -3.46 17.18
C ARG A 993 -43.49 -4.26 15.93
N GLN A 994 -44.35 -4.21 14.91
CA GLN A 994 -44.10 -4.95 13.68
C GLN A 994 -42.87 -4.43 12.92
N ALA A 995 -42.66 -3.12 12.92
CA ALA A 995 -41.48 -2.53 12.29
C ALA A 995 -40.20 -2.88 13.05
N VAL A 996 -40.22 -2.83 14.38
CA VAL A 996 -39.07 -3.23 15.20
C VAL A 996 -38.74 -4.71 15.00
N ALA A 997 -39.74 -5.60 15.08
CA ALA A 997 -39.57 -7.02 14.83
C ALA A 997 -38.99 -7.29 13.42
N THR A 998 -39.53 -6.61 12.40
CA THR A 998 -39.05 -6.77 11.02
C THR A 998 -37.64 -6.21 10.85
N ALA A 999 -37.32 -5.05 11.42
CA ALA A 999 -35.99 -4.46 11.34
C ALA A 999 -34.94 -5.34 12.03
N TYR A 1000 -35.30 -5.94 13.17
CA TYR A 1000 -34.43 -6.86 13.90
C TYR A 1000 -34.22 -8.17 13.15
N ALA A 1001 -35.30 -8.85 12.77
CA ALA A 1001 -35.24 -10.15 12.10
C ALA A 1001 -34.54 -10.09 10.73
N ARG A 1002 -34.50 -8.90 10.11
CA ARG A 1002 -33.86 -8.66 8.81
C ARG A 1002 -32.46 -8.04 8.92
N GLY A 1003 -31.88 -7.98 10.12
CA GLY A 1003 -30.54 -7.45 10.36
C GLY A 1003 -30.38 -5.93 10.17
N LEU A 1004 -31.46 -5.21 9.88
CA LEU A 1004 -31.41 -3.76 9.66
C LEU A 1004 -31.08 -3.02 10.95
N MET A 1005 -31.72 -3.39 12.07
CA MET A 1005 -31.47 -2.82 13.40
C MET A 1005 -31.12 -3.91 14.40
N ARG A 1006 -30.19 -3.62 15.31
CA ARG A 1006 -29.89 -4.48 16.47
C ARG A 1006 -30.39 -3.83 17.76
N GLY A 1007 -30.53 -4.62 18.82
CA GLY A 1007 -30.69 -4.10 20.17
C GLY A 1007 -29.52 -3.20 20.58
N VAL A 1008 -29.70 -2.41 21.64
CA VAL A 1008 -28.56 -1.72 22.27
C VAL A 1008 -27.65 -2.71 23.00
N ASP A 1009 -28.22 -3.86 23.37
CA ASP A 1009 -27.52 -5.09 23.77
C ASP A 1009 -28.37 -6.32 23.34
N ASP A 1010 -28.00 -7.52 23.80
CA ASP A 1010 -28.65 -8.78 23.45
C ASP A 1010 -30.06 -8.94 24.05
N ARG A 1011 -30.45 -8.12 25.02
CA ARG A 1011 -31.73 -8.19 25.75
C ARG A 1011 -32.60 -6.94 25.61
N LEU A 1012 -32.06 -5.79 25.23
CA LEU A 1012 -32.77 -4.51 25.22
C LEU A 1012 -32.79 -3.88 23.82
N PHE A 1013 -33.96 -3.44 23.39
CA PHE A 1013 -34.09 -2.64 22.17
C PHE A 1013 -33.94 -1.14 22.43
N ALA A 1014 -34.33 -0.66 23.61
CA ALA A 1014 -34.46 0.72 24.04
C ALA A 1014 -35.33 1.58 23.08
N PRO A 1015 -36.64 1.28 22.94
CA PRO A 1015 -37.49 1.90 21.91
C PRO A 1015 -37.62 3.41 22.02
N GLY A 1016 -37.58 3.97 23.24
CA GLY A 1016 -37.68 5.40 23.51
C GLY A 1016 -36.35 6.17 23.42
N SER A 1017 -35.21 5.49 23.34
CA SER A 1017 -33.91 6.16 23.26
C SER A 1017 -33.73 6.85 21.91
N MET A 1018 -33.02 7.99 21.92
CA MET A 1018 -32.73 8.77 20.72
C MET A 1018 -31.69 8.08 19.84
N VAL A 1019 -31.84 8.19 18.52
CA VAL A 1019 -30.88 7.65 17.56
C VAL A 1019 -29.68 8.57 17.43
N THR A 1020 -28.49 8.04 17.69
CA THR A 1020 -27.22 8.77 17.54
C THR A 1020 -26.77 8.85 16.08
N ARG A 1021 -25.85 9.77 15.76
CA ARG A 1021 -25.27 9.89 14.42
C ARG A 1021 -24.54 8.62 13.97
N ALA A 1022 -23.83 7.94 14.87
CA ALA A 1022 -23.18 6.67 14.57
C ALA A 1022 -24.19 5.57 14.23
N GLN A 1023 -25.27 5.45 15.02
CA GLN A 1023 -26.37 4.53 14.72
C GLN A 1023 -27.02 4.88 13.38
N CYS A 1024 -27.28 6.16 13.11
CA CYS A 1024 -27.84 6.60 11.84
C CYS A 1024 -26.96 6.22 10.64
N ALA A 1025 -25.64 6.49 10.70
CA ALA A 1025 -24.70 6.11 9.64
C ALA A 1025 -24.72 4.61 9.34
N THR A 1026 -24.66 3.78 10.38
CA THR A 1026 -24.74 2.32 10.30
C THR A 1026 -26.04 1.84 9.64
N LEU A 1027 -27.18 2.43 10.03
CA LEU A 1027 -28.48 2.07 9.47
C LEU A 1027 -28.63 2.46 8.00
N LEU A 1028 -28.12 3.64 7.63
CA LEU A 1028 -28.13 4.09 6.24
C LEU A 1028 -27.21 3.25 5.36
N ALA A 1029 -26.04 2.81 5.87
CA ALA A 1029 -25.15 1.91 5.16
C ALA A 1029 -25.83 0.56 4.86
N ARG A 1030 -26.48 -0.06 5.86
CA ARG A 1030 -27.26 -1.30 5.68
C ARG A 1030 -28.44 -1.13 4.72
N LEU A 1031 -29.13 0.01 4.80
CA LEU A 1031 -30.21 0.34 3.88
C LEU A 1031 -29.68 0.50 2.44
N ALA A 1032 -28.53 1.15 2.26
CA ALA A 1032 -27.88 1.30 0.96
C ALA A 1032 -27.50 -0.04 0.34
N ASP A 1033 -26.91 -0.93 1.15
CA ASP A 1033 -26.59 -2.31 0.77
C ASP A 1033 -27.86 -3.09 0.43
N ARG A 1034 -28.99 -2.88 1.12
CA ARG A 1034 -30.24 -3.58 0.78
C ARG A 1034 -30.85 -3.09 -0.53
N LEU A 1035 -30.70 -1.80 -0.81
CA LEU A 1035 -31.30 -1.16 -1.98
C LEU A 1035 -30.42 -1.26 -3.24
N GLY A 1036 -29.15 -1.70 -3.14
CA GLY A 1036 -28.26 -1.76 -4.31
C GLY A 1036 -27.74 -0.39 -4.73
N LEU A 1037 -27.55 0.53 -3.79
CA LEU A 1037 -27.19 1.92 -4.10
C LEU A 1037 -25.70 2.09 -4.38
N PHE A 1038 -24.84 1.27 -3.77
CA PHE A 1038 -23.38 1.37 -3.92
C PHE A 1038 -22.76 0.23 -4.73
N GLU A 1039 -23.48 -0.87 -4.91
CA GLU A 1039 -23.01 -2.07 -5.60
C GLU A 1039 -24.10 -2.59 -6.58
N GLU A 1040 -23.68 -3.17 -7.70
CA GLU A 1040 -24.57 -3.85 -8.65
C GLU A 1040 -24.96 -5.22 -8.09
N ALA A 1041 -26.24 -5.40 -7.77
CA ALA A 1041 -26.79 -6.70 -7.39
C ALA A 1041 -27.18 -7.50 -8.64
N VAL A 1042 -26.91 -8.80 -8.62
CA VAL A 1042 -27.41 -9.76 -9.62
C VAL A 1042 -28.70 -10.40 -9.12
N THR A 1043 -29.57 -10.77 -10.05
CA THR A 1043 -30.77 -11.57 -9.76
C THR A 1043 -30.64 -12.88 -10.51
N LEU A 1044 -30.64 -13.98 -9.77
CA LEU A 1044 -30.49 -15.33 -10.28
C LEU A 1044 -31.76 -16.13 -9.95
N GLU A 1045 -32.14 -17.02 -10.86
CA GLU A 1045 -33.28 -17.90 -10.67
C GLU A 1045 -32.80 -19.34 -10.80
N GLY A 1046 -33.09 -20.17 -9.80
CA GLY A 1046 -32.54 -21.52 -9.74
C GLY A 1046 -33.13 -22.35 -8.61
N ARG A 1047 -32.69 -23.61 -8.53
CA ARG A 1047 -33.14 -24.53 -7.49
C ARG A 1047 -32.28 -24.36 -6.24
N LEU A 1048 -32.92 -24.05 -5.11
CA LEU A 1048 -32.24 -23.97 -3.82
C LEU A 1048 -31.96 -25.38 -3.29
N VAL A 1049 -30.71 -25.64 -2.88
CA VAL A 1049 -30.31 -26.89 -2.22
C VAL A 1049 -29.44 -26.60 -1.00
N MET A 1050 -29.37 -27.57 -0.09
CA MET A 1050 -28.39 -27.59 0.99
C MET A 1050 -27.25 -28.51 0.55
N SER A 1051 -26.03 -27.98 0.49
CA SER A 1051 -24.81 -28.73 0.24
C SER A 1051 -24.18 -29.12 1.56
N THR A 1052 -23.73 -30.37 1.67
CA THR A 1052 -22.97 -30.87 2.82
C THR A 1052 -21.50 -31.08 2.48
N VAL A 1053 -21.09 -30.78 1.25
CA VAL A 1053 -19.69 -30.87 0.80
C VAL A 1053 -18.92 -29.71 1.41
N GLU A 1054 -17.75 -29.97 1.98
CA GLU A 1054 -16.94 -29.03 2.80
C GLU A 1054 -17.59 -28.66 4.14
N ARG A 1055 -18.78 -28.04 4.12
CA ARG A 1055 -19.64 -27.70 5.29
C ARG A 1055 -21.11 -27.53 4.87
N PRO A 1056 -22.09 -27.63 5.79
CA PRO A 1056 -23.48 -27.26 5.49
C PRO A 1056 -23.61 -25.80 5.01
N HIS A 1057 -24.04 -25.60 3.77
CA HIS A 1057 -24.33 -24.28 3.21
C HIS A 1057 -25.39 -24.33 2.11
N TYR A 1058 -26.07 -23.20 1.88
CA TYR A 1058 -27.03 -23.10 0.80
C TYR A 1058 -26.33 -22.93 -0.55
N GLU A 1059 -26.79 -23.66 -1.58
CA GLU A 1059 -26.40 -23.46 -2.97
C GLU A 1059 -27.64 -23.17 -3.82
N LEU A 1060 -27.51 -22.30 -4.83
CA LEU A 1060 -28.51 -22.08 -5.87
C LEU A 1060 -28.01 -22.69 -7.18
N LEU A 1061 -28.72 -23.69 -7.68
CA LEU A 1061 -28.42 -24.36 -8.94
C LEU A 1061 -29.10 -23.60 -10.09
N VAL A 1062 -28.31 -22.97 -10.95
CA VAL A 1062 -28.74 -22.14 -12.08
C VAL A 1062 -28.17 -22.74 -13.36
N GLY A 1063 -28.97 -23.53 -14.07
CA GLY A 1063 -28.47 -24.34 -15.20
C GLY A 1063 -27.38 -25.30 -14.74
N ASP A 1064 -26.21 -25.27 -15.39
CA ASP A 1064 -25.03 -26.10 -15.05
C ASP A 1064 -24.10 -25.43 -14.02
N ARG A 1065 -24.48 -24.28 -13.44
CA ARG A 1065 -23.68 -23.55 -12.46
C ARG A 1065 -24.31 -23.57 -11.07
N ASN A 1066 -23.47 -23.72 -10.05
CA ASN A 1066 -23.87 -23.59 -8.65
C ASN A 1066 -23.40 -22.24 -8.12
N TYR A 1067 -24.20 -21.62 -7.26
CA TYR A 1067 -23.85 -20.39 -6.55
C TYR A 1067 -23.98 -20.62 -5.05
N VAL A 1068 -22.92 -20.36 -4.29
CA VAL A 1068 -22.96 -20.46 -2.82
C VAL A 1068 -23.70 -19.25 -2.27
N LEU A 1069 -24.78 -19.47 -1.53
CA LEU A 1069 -25.57 -18.40 -0.95
C LEU A 1069 -25.11 -18.12 0.48
N ILE A 1070 -24.62 -16.91 0.71
CA ILE A 1070 -24.31 -16.41 2.05
C ILE A 1070 -25.39 -15.41 2.45
N ALA A 1071 -26.30 -15.84 3.33
CA ALA A 1071 -27.20 -14.91 4.01
C ALA A 1071 -26.41 -14.13 5.07
N ASP A 1072 -26.75 -12.85 5.26
CA ASP A 1072 -26.26 -12.11 6.43
C ASP A 1072 -26.71 -12.84 7.70
N ARG A 1073 -25.78 -13.20 8.59
CA ARG A 1073 -26.09 -13.92 9.83
C ARG A 1073 -27.08 -13.17 10.73
N SER A 1074 -27.22 -11.85 10.55
CA SER A 1074 -28.21 -11.04 11.25
C SER A 1074 -29.59 -10.99 10.58
N ASP A 1075 -29.74 -11.45 9.33
CA ASP A 1075 -31.04 -11.65 8.66
C ASP A 1075 -31.57 -13.07 8.95
N GLN A 1076 -32.04 -13.25 10.18
CA GLN A 1076 -32.64 -14.50 10.67
C GLN A 1076 -33.86 -14.91 9.84
N ALA A 1077 -34.66 -13.93 9.41
CA ALA A 1077 -35.86 -14.21 8.62
C ALA A 1077 -35.53 -14.74 7.22
N LEU A 1078 -34.49 -14.22 6.57
CA LEU A 1078 -34.02 -14.76 5.29
C LEU A 1078 -33.48 -16.18 5.45
N SER A 1079 -32.70 -16.44 6.51
CA SER A 1079 -32.15 -17.78 6.77
C SER A 1079 -33.27 -18.81 6.97
N LEU A 1080 -34.25 -18.51 7.84
CA LEU A 1080 -35.43 -19.36 8.03
C LEU A 1080 -36.27 -19.52 6.76
N TRP A 1081 -36.36 -18.47 5.94
CA TRP A 1081 -37.07 -18.53 4.67
C TRP A 1081 -36.36 -19.47 3.68
N LEU A 1082 -35.03 -19.41 3.58
CA LEU A 1082 -34.24 -20.32 2.74
C LEU A 1082 -34.44 -21.77 3.19
N ASP A 1083 -34.37 -22.05 4.50
CA ASP A 1083 -34.66 -23.38 5.05
C ASP A 1083 -36.04 -23.90 4.63
N ALA A 1084 -37.08 -23.07 4.77
CA ALA A 1084 -38.44 -23.44 4.42
C ALA A 1084 -38.66 -23.68 2.91
N HIS A 1085 -37.73 -23.23 2.06
CA HIS A 1085 -37.82 -23.33 0.60
C HIS A 1085 -36.72 -24.23 0.00
N LEU A 1086 -36.00 -24.99 0.83
CA LEU A 1086 -35.04 -26.00 0.36
C LEU A 1086 -35.71 -26.96 -0.65
N GLY A 1087 -35.02 -27.20 -1.76
CA GLY A 1087 -35.47 -28.07 -2.85
C GLY A 1087 -36.37 -27.41 -3.90
N ARG A 1088 -36.83 -26.16 -3.69
CA ARG A 1088 -37.72 -25.42 -4.60
C ARG A 1088 -36.96 -24.48 -5.52
N ASN A 1089 -37.61 -24.04 -6.60
CA ASN A 1089 -37.09 -22.97 -7.44
C ASN A 1089 -37.38 -21.60 -6.82
N ILE A 1090 -36.33 -20.82 -6.64
CA ILE A 1090 -36.40 -19.50 -6.04
C ILE A 1090 -35.67 -18.48 -6.91
N ARG A 1091 -36.04 -17.21 -6.74
CA ARG A 1091 -35.32 -16.08 -7.30
C ARG A 1091 -34.55 -15.39 -6.19
N VAL A 1092 -33.24 -15.29 -6.35
CA VAL A 1092 -32.32 -14.71 -5.36
C VAL A 1092 -31.69 -13.46 -5.94
N LYS A 1093 -31.77 -12.35 -5.20
CA LYS A 1093 -31.06 -11.11 -5.48
C LYS A 1093 -29.91 -10.96 -4.48
N GLY A 1094 -28.69 -10.74 -4.97
CA GLY A 1094 -27.50 -10.64 -4.12
C GLY A 1094 -26.30 -10.00 -4.79
N TYR A 1095 -25.21 -9.87 -4.03
CA TYR A 1095 -23.91 -9.38 -4.53
C TYR A 1095 -22.95 -10.53 -4.75
N LEU A 1096 -22.33 -10.59 -5.92
CA LEU A 1096 -21.26 -11.55 -6.16
C LEU A 1096 -20.01 -11.14 -5.38
N VAL A 1097 -19.43 -12.10 -4.68
CA VAL A 1097 -18.17 -11.93 -3.94
C VAL A 1097 -17.06 -12.57 -4.78
N PRO A 1098 -16.04 -11.79 -5.22
CA PRO A 1098 -14.95 -12.30 -6.01
C PRO A 1098 -13.96 -13.10 -5.14
N GLY A 1099 -13.22 -14.00 -5.78
CA GLY A 1099 -12.15 -14.79 -5.16
C GLY A 1099 -12.54 -16.24 -4.87
N PRO A 1100 -11.55 -17.09 -4.56
CA PRO A 1100 -11.79 -18.45 -4.10
C PRO A 1100 -12.62 -18.39 -2.82
N ASN A 1101 -13.66 -19.21 -2.72
CA ASN A 1101 -14.47 -19.28 -1.52
C ASN A 1101 -14.11 -20.54 -0.71
N ILE A 1102 -14.28 -20.45 0.62
CA ILE A 1102 -13.97 -21.51 1.58
C ILE A 1102 -14.75 -22.81 1.36
N TYR A 1103 -15.80 -22.78 0.53
CA TYR A 1103 -16.63 -23.92 0.20
C TYR A 1103 -16.18 -24.58 -1.12
N MET A 1104 -15.20 -24.01 -1.84
CA MET A 1104 -14.67 -24.46 -3.14
C MET A 1104 -15.74 -24.78 -4.20
N ARG A 1105 -16.92 -24.17 -4.07
CA ARG A 1105 -18.11 -24.44 -4.87
C ARG A 1105 -18.60 -23.15 -5.50
N GLY A 1106 -18.55 -23.06 -6.83
CA GLY A 1106 -19.13 -21.96 -7.60
C GLY A 1106 -18.75 -20.54 -7.16
N PRO A 1107 -19.43 -19.50 -7.68
CA PRO A 1107 -19.31 -18.13 -7.16
C PRO A 1107 -20.13 -17.94 -5.87
N VAL A 1108 -19.65 -17.10 -4.95
CA VAL A 1108 -20.41 -16.71 -3.75
C VAL A 1108 -21.35 -15.56 -4.06
N LEU A 1109 -22.59 -15.70 -3.62
CA LEU A 1109 -23.63 -14.67 -3.67
C LEU A 1109 -24.04 -14.29 -2.24
N ARG A 1110 -23.67 -13.08 -1.81
CA ARG A 1110 -24.19 -12.49 -0.57
C ARG A 1110 -25.65 -12.07 -0.78
N VAL A 1111 -26.57 -12.79 -0.16
CA VAL A 1111 -28.01 -12.66 -0.43
C VAL A 1111 -28.58 -11.41 0.23
N ILE A 1112 -29.30 -10.62 -0.56
CA ILE A 1112 -30.04 -9.43 -0.11
C ILE A 1112 -31.52 -9.75 0.06
N ASN A 1113 -32.07 -10.51 -0.89
CA ASN A 1113 -33.46 -10.91 -0.89
C ASN A 1113 -33.64 -12.23 -1.65
N ALA A 1114 -34.64 -13.01 -1.25
CA ALA A 1114 -35.07 -14.20 -1.95
C ALA A 1114 -36.60 -14.25 -2.00
N GLU A 1115 -37.15 -14.75 -3.10
CA GLU A 1115 -38.60 -14.92 -3.30
C GLU A 1115 -38.91 -16.23 -4.03
N SER A 1116 -40.10 -16.78 -3.77
CA SER A 1116 -40.59 -17.97 -4.47
C SER A 1116 -40.88 -17.61 -5.93
N THR A 1117 -40.54 -18.51 -6.84
CA THR A 1117 -40.94 -18.40 -8.27
C THR A 1117 -42.23 -19.14 -8.56
N GLU A 1118 -42.65 -20.01 -7.64
CA GLU A 1118 -43.91 -20.73 -7.68
C GLU A 1118 -45.01 -19.82 -7.12
N LEU A 1119 -46.07 -19.61 -7.91
CA LEU A 1119 -47.22 -18.76 -7.63
C LEU A 1119 -48.12 -19.29 -6.51
#